data_AF-A0A2N2P6B9-F1
#
_entry.id   AF-A0A2N2P6B9-F1
#
_cell.length_a   1.000
_cell.length_b   1.000
_cell.length_c   1.000
_cell.angle_alpha   90.00
_cell.angle_beta   90.00
_cell.angle_gamma   90.00
#
_symmetry.space_group_name_H-M   'P 1'
#
loop_
_entity.id
_entity.type
_entity.pdbx_description
1 polymer ?
#
loop_
_entity_poly.entity_id
_entity_poly.type
_entity_poly.pdbx_seq_one_letter_code
_entity_poly.pdbx_strand_id
1 'polypeptide(L)'
;MKEIPFNQISIQDVFWDTRLRLNADHSIEHQWQQLENSGCIHNFRILADHAPGFREGWFFSDSDAYKWLDAAVRIAAFGKQENLNSHINELIDLIKRAQAPDGYLFTYNQIHFPDSRWQNLQIEHELYCHGHLIEAVVSHYEATHSDNFLPVGIKAADLLLHTFLGCGPDKTPGHEEIEIALIRLTDITGNRDYCELAEQFIEQRGRRNPLSFALKMLGENRRVNQRTAQSNLSRKLYYQEHPAESSKFKLLGHNLSEKPRFVKQRFQYSALFGTYFQQHSPIRNQTIPVGHAVRFAYLKTATTMLANRSGDYTLIPSLKKSWQHMVERRMYVTGGTGSLPVSEGFGRDYELDPHYAYAETCAALGTMFWNWEMTGLTGEASYADLFERQLYNASLAGMGQNGQCYLYNNPLASRTGYARQPWFEVPCCPSNLSRTWASLGKYLFTHTPGKIWVHQYIGSQVSIPFKHPLGLQMTSTLPWEGDINIHIHLEKQTDFTLYLRIPSWSGPVSININNVNWPMDGCAPHQNNTTASGYDPRTAQYLPIQRTWQNNDHLEITFDMPILIHTPHPRVKSTRGKIAISRGPLVYCLEGHDNPGMDLDTVTLQPATLTTEFDSEKLGGIMTLKGSNHQGNPLTFIPYAWWANRSISPMTVYVNV
;
A
#
# COMPACT_ATOMS: atom_id res chain seq x y z
N MET A 1 15.52 11.32 7.84
CA MET A 1 14.66 12.22 8.64
C MET A 1 14.04 11.44 9.78
N LYS A 2 13.54 12.06 10.86
CA LYS A 2 12.85 11.35 11.95
C LYS A 2 11.34 11.47 11.81
N GLU A 3 10.66 10.34 11.96
CA GLU A 3 9.21 10.26 11.96
C GLU A 3 8.63 10.67 13.31
N ILE A 4 7.39 11.15 13.29
CA ILE A 4 6.59 11.34 14.48
C ILE A 4 5.65 10.13 14.59
N PRO A 5 5.57 9.46 15.76
CA PRO A 5 4.67 8.33 15.95
C PRO A 5 3.22 8.67 15.55
N PHE A 6 2.55 7.73 14.89
CA PHE A 6 1.22 7.96 14.32
C PHE A 6 0.18 8.39 15.37
N ASN A 7 0.28 7.88 16.60
CA ASN A 7 -0.59 8.19 17.74
C ASN A 7 -0.26 9.54 18.42
N GLN A 8 0.77 10.25 17.98
CA GLN A 8 1.10 11.62 18.43
C GLN A 8 0.59 12.70 17.48
N ILE A 9 -0.08 12.30 16.39
CA ILE A 9 -0.68 13.20 15.41
C ILE A 9 -2.18 12.98 15.41
N SER A 10 -2.93 14.02 15.77
CA SER A 10 -4.40 14.00 15.71
C SER A 10 -4.82 14.52 14.34
N ILE A 11 -5.41 13.68 13.50
CA ILE A 11 -6.00 14.12 12.22
C ILE A 11 -7.33 14.82 12.52
N GLN A 12 -7.47 16.05 12.03
CA GLN A 12 -8.63 16.93 12.16
C GLN A 12 -9.01 17.44 10.76
N ASP A 13 -9.48 16.53 9.92
CA ASP A 13 -9.65 16.75 8.48
C ASP A 13 -11.02 16.25 8.03
N VAL A 14 -11.79 17.07 7.31
CA VAL A 14 -13.16 16.69 6.91
C VAL A 14 -13.17 15.42 6.03
N PHE A 15 -12.17 15.28 5.16
CA PHE A 15 -12.09 14.20 4.20
C PHE A 15 -11.58 12.90 4.82
N TRP A 16 -10.46 12.95 5.53
CA TRP A 16 -9.82 11.77 6.09
C TRP A 16 -10.43 11.32 7.41
N ASP A 17 -10.86 12.23 8.29
CA ASP A 17 -11.51 11.86 9.56
C ASP A 17 -12.74 10.97 9.33
N THR A 18 -13.54 11.29 8.31
CA THR A 18 -14.69 10.47 7.89
C THR A 18 -14.27 9.04 7.50
N ARG A 19 -13.14 8.88 6.80
CA ARG A 19 -12.63 7.58 6.36
C ARG A 19 -11.93 6.80 7.48
N LEU A 20 -11.24 7.50 8.37
CA LEU A 20 -10.61 6.91 9.55
C LEU A 20 -11.67 6.39 10.51
N ARG A 21 -12.76 7.15 10.73
CA ARG A 21 -13.95 6.66 11.46
C ARG A 21 -14.61 5.48 10.76
N LEU A 22 -14.83 5.54 9.44
CA LEU A 22 -15.37 4.41 8.68
C LEU A 22 -14.54 3.13 8.89
N ASN A 23 -13.21 3.27 8.84
CA ASN A 23 -12.28 2.18 9.06
C ASN A 23 -12.37 1.62 10.49
N ALA A 24 -12.43 2.52 11.48
CA ALA A 24 -12.46 2.18 12.89
C ALA A 24 -13.82 1.59 13.33
N ASP A 25 -14.92 2.10 12.81
CA ASP A 25 -16.27 1.79 13.29
C ASP A 25 -16.97 0.68 12.48
N HIS A 26 -16.55 0.47 11.22
CA HIS A 26 -17.21 -0.47 10.31
C HIS A 26 -16.25 -1.46 9.65
N SER A 27 -15.17 -0.97 9.02
CA SER A 27 -14.31 -1.85 8.20
C SER A 27 -13.60 -2.91 9.03
N ILE A 28 -13.03 -2.53 10.18
CA ILE A 28 -12.25 -3.45 11.02
C ILE A 28 -13.10 -4.58 11.61
N GLU A 29 -14.35 -4.29 11.99
CA GLU A 29 -15.30 -5.27 12.51
C GLU A 29 -15.79 -6.20 11.39
N HIS A 30 -16.13 -5.65 10.21
CA HIS A 30 -16.46 -6.48 9.05
C HIS A 30 -15.32 -7.43 8.69
N GLN A 31 -14.07 -6.95 8.72
CA GLN A 31 -12.90 -7.79 8.46
C GLN A 31 -12.79 -8.94 9.48
N TRP A 32 -12.98 -8.67 10.77
CA TRP A 32 -13.00 -9.71 11.80
C TRP A 32 -14.05 -10.80 11.48
N GLN A 33 -15.27 -10.37 11.14
CA GLN A 33 -16.35 -11.29 10.76
C GLN A 33 -15.98 -12.12 9.51
N GLN A 34 -15.30 -11.54 8.52
CA GLN A 34 -14.84 -12.29 7.35
C GLN A 34 -13.72 -13.29 7.69
N LEU A 35 -12.82 -12.95 8.63
CA LEU A 35 -11.79 -13.88 9.11
C LEU A 35 -12.39 -15.07 9.87
N GLU A 36 -13.45 -14.84 10.65
CA GLU A 36 -14.24 -15.92 11.27
C GLU A 36 -14.95 -16.77 10.22
N ASN A 37 -15.67 -16.13 9.28
CA ASN A 37 -16.45 -16.81 8.25
C ASN A 37 -15.61 -17.59 7.23
N SER A 38 -14.35 -17.21 7.03
CA SER A 38 -13.40 -17.92 6.17
C SER A 38 -12.66 -19.04 6.89
N GLY A 39 -12.80 -19.16 8.21
CA GLY A 39 -12.08 -20.14 9.04
C GLY A 39 -10.64 -19.74 9.37
N CYS A 40 -10.21 -18.53 9.00
CA CYS A 40 -8.85 -18.04 9.29
C CYS A 40 -8.55 -18.06 10.79
N ILE A 41 -9.43 -17.49 11.63
CA ILE A 41 -9.24 -17.50 13.10
C ILE A 41 -9.37 -18.93 13.65
N HIS A 42 -10.28 -19.73 13.10
CA HIS A 42 -10.50 -21.11 13.51
C HIS A 42 -9.25 -22.00 13.33
N ASN A 43 -8.43 -21.73 12.32
CA ASN A 43 -7.15 -22.45 12.13
C ASN A 43 -6.24 -22.36 13.37
N PHE A 44 -6.23 -21.22 14.05
CA PHE A 44 -5.48 -21.06 15.29
C PHE A 44 -6.14 -21.80 16.47
N ARG A 45 -7.48 -21.85 16.52
CA ARG A 45 -8.23 -22.62 17.53
C ARG A 45 -7.99 -24.13 17.41
N ILE A 46 -7.85 -24.65 16.19
CA ILE A 46 -7.46 -26.06 15.95
C ILE A 46 -6.10 -26.35 16.59
N LEU A 47 -5.12 -25.44 16.43
CA LEU A 47 -3.80 -25.60 17.02
C LEU A 47 -3.75 -25.41 18.53
N ALA A 48 -4.32 -24.30 19.02
CA ALA A 48 -4.20 -23.88 20.41
C ALA A 48 -5.04 -24.74 21.36
N ASP A 49 -6.26 -25.07 20.94
CA ASP A 49 -7.29 -25.60 21.83
C ASP A 49 -7.80 -26.98 21.36
N HIS A 50 -7.16 -27.59 20.35
CA HIS A 50 -7.60 -28.83 19.70
C HIS A 50 -9.07 -28.79 19.24
N ALA A 51 -9.52 -27.61 18.81
CA ALA A 51 -10.89 -27.42 18.37
C ALA A 51 -11.22 -28.34 17.17
N PRO A 52 -12.45 -28.91 17.10
CA PRO A 52 -12.87 -29.71 15.96
C PRO A 52 -12.94 -28.84 14.70
N GLY A 53 -12.64 -29.42 13.55
CA GLY A 53 -12.68 -28.75 12.26
C GLY A 53 -11.54 -29.18 11.34
N PHE A 54 -11.63 -28.73 10.10
CA PHE A 54 -10.53 -28.80 9.13
C PHE A 54 -9.94 -27.40 8.94
N ARG A 55 -8.64 -27.33 8.66
CA ARG A 55 -7.97 -26.06 8.38
C ARG A 55 -8.43 -25.49 7.03
N GLU A 56 -8.86 -24.23 7.00
CA GLU A 56 -9.39 -23.57 5.81
C GLU A 56 -8.47 -22.47 5.25
N GLY A 57 -8.67 -22.15 3.97
CA GLY A 57 -7.92 -21.11 3.26
C GLY A 57 -6.56 -21.59 2.71
N TRP A 58 -5.85 -20.65 2.10
CA TRP A 58 -4.51 -20.89 1.55
C TRP A 58 -3.48 -21.09 2.67
N PHE A 59 -2.31 -21.63 2.31
CA PHE A 59 -1.22 -21.84 3.26
C PHE A 59 -0.77 -20.53 3.94
N PHE A 60 -0.92 -19.36 3.30
CA PHE A 60 -0.59 -18.04 3.87
C PHE A 60 -1.74 -17.36 4.64
N SER A 61 -2.90 -17.99 4.81
CA SER A 61 -4.08 -17.36 5.43
C SER A 61 -3.84 -16.84 6.84
N ASP A 62 -2.85 -17.36 7.56
CA ASP A 62 -2.42 -16.87 8.88
C ASP A 62 -2.07 -15.36 8.84
N SER A 63 -1.49 -14.91 7.71
CA SER A 63 -1.11 -13.50 7.54
C SER A 63 -2.31 -12.55 7.53
N ASP A 64 -3.51 -13.04 7.20
CA ASP A 64 -4.71 -12.21 7.17
C ASP A 64 -5.14 -11.84 8.59
N ALA A 65 -5.04 -12.79 9.53
CA ALA A 65 -5.25 -12.54 10.96
C ALA A 65 -4.20 -11.57 11.52
N TYR A 66 -2.92 -11.72 11.15
CA TYR A 66 -1.86 -10.84 11.63
C TYR A 66 -1.99 -9.41 11.10
N LYS A 67 -2.33 -9.22 9.82
CA LYS A 67 -2.60 -7.88 9.25
C LYS A 67 -3.82 -7.22 9.88
N TRP A 68 -4.86 -8.01 10.18
CA TRP A 68 -6.01 -7.49 10.91
C TRP A 68 -5.61 -7.06 12.32
N LEU A 69 -4.82 -7.86 13.03
CA LEU A 69 -4.33 -7.50 14.37
C LEU A 69 -3.48 -6.21 14.33
N ASP A 70 -2.56 -6.10 13.36
CA ASP A 70 -1.78 -4.89 13.09
C ASP A 70 -2.66 -3.66 12.85
N ALA A 71 -3.71 -3.78 12.03
CA ALA A 71 -4.67 -2.72 11.82
C ALA A 71 -5.46 -2.38 13.10
N ALA A 72 -5.99 -3.39 13.79
CA ALA A 72 -6.83 -3.25 14.97
C ALA A 72 -6.09 -2.55 16.12
N VAL A 73 -4.85 -2.93 16.43
CA VAL A 73 -4.07 -2.29 17.49
C VAL A 73 -3.75 -0.82 17.19
N ARG A 74 -3.51 -0.49 15.92
CA ARG A 74 -3.28 0.90 15.47
C ARG A 74 -4.55 1.74 15.57
N ILE A 75 -5.70 1.17 15.22
CA ILE A 75 -7.01 1.83 15.38
C ILE A 75 -7.31 2.07 16.86
N ALA A 76 -7.14 1.05 17.69
CA ALA A 76 -7.40 1.11 19.14
C ALA A 76 -6.53 2.14 19.87
N ALA A 77 -5.38 2.52 19.30
CA ALA A 77 -4.51 3.57 19.85
C ALA A 77 -5.17 4.96 19.89
N PHE A 78 -6.20 5.21 19.08
CA PHE A 78 -6.88 6.52 19.01
C PHE A 78 -8.16 6.62 19.84
N GLY A 79 -8.61 5.53 20.47
CA GLY A 79 -9.85 5.56 21.26
C GLY A 79 -10.33 4.20 21.75
N LYS A 80 -11.25 4.21 22.71
CA LYS A 80 -11.81 2.99 23.30
C LYS A 80 -12.94 2.44 22.45
N GLN A 81 -12.70 1.27 21.85
CA GLN A 81 -13.74 0.41 21.30
C GLN A 81 -13.71 -0.91 22.09
N GLU A 82 -14.65 -1.10 23.02
CA GLU A 82 -14.62 -2.26 23.94
C GLU A 82 -14.62 -3.59 23.17
N ASN A 83 -15.45 -3.71 22.13
CA ASN A 83 -15.50 -4.90 21.28
C ASN A 83 -14.17 -5.15 20.54
N LEU A 84 -13.56 -4.11 19.96
CA LEU A 84 -12.28 -4.25 19.24
C LEU A 84 -11.17 -4.71 20.17
N ASN A 85 -11.08 -4.13 21.38
CA ASN A 85 -10.10 -4.56 22.38
C ASN A 85 -10.32 -6.01 22.82
N SER A 86 -11.58 -6.46 22.91
CA SER A 86 -11.89 -7.87 23.19
C SER A 86 -11.35 -8.79 22.09
N HIS A 87 -11.62 -8.48 20.81
CA HIS A 87 -11.13 -9.27 19.68
C HIS A 87 -9.60 -9.25 19.56
N ILE A 88 -8.95 -8.11 19.82
CA ILE A 88 -7.48 -7.99 19.89
C ILE A 88 -6.92 -8.94 20.96
N ASN A 89 -7.44 -8.88 22.18
CA ASN A 89 -6.96 -9.70 23.29
C ASN A 89 -7.22 -11.19 23.02
N GLU A 90 -8.41 -11.54 22.50
CA GLU A 90 -8.75 -12.90 22.10
C GLU A 90 -7.72 -13.46 21.11
N LEU A 91 -7.43 -12.72 20.04
CA LEU A 91 -6.50 -13.15 19.01
C LEU A 91 -5.05 -13.23 19.53
N ILE A 92 -4.60 -12.26 20.34
CA ILE A 92 -3.26 -12.29 20.95
C ILE A 92 -3.11 -13.54 21.83
N ASP A 93 -4.08 -13.83 22.69
CA ASP A 93 -4.01 -14.99 23.58
C ASP A 93 -4.09 -16.30 22.82
N LEU A 94 -4.87 -16.34 21.74
CA LEU A 94 -4.95 -17.48 20.84
C LEU A 94 -3.61 -17.72 20.11
N ILE A 95 -2.97 -16.67 19.59
CA ILE A 95 -1.66 -16.74 18.95
C ILE A 95 -0.60 -17.26 19.92
N LYS A 96 -0.59 -16.75 21.17
CA LYS A 96 0.35 -17.21 22.20
C LYS A 96 0.23 -18.72 22.47
N ARG A 97 -1.00 -19.26 22.51
CA ARG A 97 -1.26 -20.68 22.71
C ARG A 97 -0.95 -21.53 21.47
N ALA A 98 -1.17 -20.99 20.26
CA ALA A 98 -0.90 -21.68 19.00
C ALA A 98 0.60 -21.74 18.64
N GLN A 99 1.41 -20.78 19.10
CA GLN A 99 2.85 -20.74 18.84
C GLN A 99 3.56 -21.96 19.47
N ALA A 100 4.36 -22.66 18.66
CA ALA A 100 5.15 -23.79 19.14
C ALA A 100 6.21 -23.32 20.17
N PRO A 101 6.70 -24.21 21.07
CA PRO A 101 7.64 -23.83 22.12
C PRO A 101 8.94 -23.17 21.60
N ASP A 102 9.38 -23.53 20.40
CA ASP A 102 10.57 -22.99 19.74
C ASP A 102 10.33 -21.68 18.98
N GLY A 103 9.11 -21.14 19.00
CA GLY A 103 8.75 -19.88 18.35
C GLY A 103 8.07 -20.02 16.99
N TYR A 104 7.98 -21.23 16.43
CA TYR A 104 7.36 -21.45 15.12
C TYR A 104 5.84 -21.25 15.18
N LEU A 105 5.29 -20.47 14.24
CA LEU A 105 3.85 -20.35 14.06
C LEU A 105 3.47 -20.29 12.57
N PHE A 106 2.97 -21.41 12.07
CA PHE A 106 2.44 -21.54 10.72
C PHE A 106 1.44 -22.70 10.67
N THR A 107 0.14 -22.37 10.71
CA THR A 107 -0.94 -23.33 10.93
C THR A 107 -1.00 -24.41 9.86
N TYR A 108 -0.64 -24.08 8.61
CA TYR A 108 -0.67 -25.03 7.51
C TYR A 108 0.28 -26.22 7.73
N ASN A 109 1.54 -25.95 8.08
CA ASN A 109 2.49 -27.02 8.35
C ASN A 109 2.22 -27.67 9.70
N GLN A 110 1.95 -26.91 10.76
CA GLN A 110 1.69 -27.50 12.08
C GLN A 110 0.50 -28.47 12.09
N ILE A 111 -0.55 -28.20 11.29
CA ILE A 111 -1.74 -29.07 11.21
C ILE A 111 -1.54 -30.20 10.19
N HIS A 112 -1.09 -29.91 8.98
CA HIS A 112 -1.10 -30.90 7.90
C HIS A 112 0.25 -31.58 7.66
N PHE A 113 1.36 -30.89 7.91
CA PHE A 113 2.70 -31.31 7.50
C PHE A 113 3.76 -30.95 8.56
N PRO A 114 3.68 -31.47 9.79
CA PRO A 114 4.50 -31.02 10.91
C PRO A 114 6.02 -31.13 10.66
N ASP A 115 6.44 -32.11 9.84
CA ASP A 115 7.84 -32.36 9.49
C ASP A 115 8.35 -31.57 8.27
N SER A 116 7.58 -30.59 7.80
CA SER A 116 7.80 -29.92 6.51
C SER A 116 8.28 -28.47 6.57
N ARG A 117 8.72 -28.01 7.75
CA ARG A 117 9.20 -26.64 7.95
C ARG A 117 10.32 -26.27 6.98
N TRP A 118 10.24 -25.08 6.39
CA TRP A 118 11.29 -24.45 5.58
C TRP A 118 11.69 -25.19 4.30
N GLN A 119 10.83 -26.07 3.77
CA GLN A 119 11.13 -26.88 2.58
C GLN A 119 10.76 -26.21 1.25
N ASN A 120 9.77 -25.30 1.25
CA ASN A 120 9.25 -24.62 0.05
C ASN A 120 9.22 -23.09 0.23
N LEU A 121 10.34 -22.52 0.67
CA LEU A 121 10.46 -21.09 0.99
C LEU A 121 10.10 -20.15 -0.17
N GLN A 122 10.17 -20.61 -1.44
CA GLN A 122 9.81 -19.77 -2.58
C GLN A 122 8.29 -19.67 -2.78
N ILE A 123 7.52 -20.66 -2.31
CA ILE A 123 6.09 -20.77 -2.63
C ILE A 123 5.18 -20.73 -1.39
N GLU A 124 5.53 -21.38 -0.29
CA GLU A 124 4.60 -21.62 0.83
C GLU A 124 4.55 -20.51 1.89
N HIS A 125 5.24 -19.38 1.70
CA HIS A 125 5.07 -18.14 2.49
C HIS A 125 5.30 -18.28 4.01
N GLU A 126 6.03 -19.29 4.49
CA GLU A 126 6.31 -19.44 5.93
C GLU A 126 6.98 -18.18 6.52
N LEU A 127 8.04 -17.67 5.87
CA LEU A 127 8.73 -16.45 6.28
C LEU A 127 7.85 -15.20 6.15
N TYR A 128 6.97 -15.15 5.15
CA TYR A 128 6.02 -14.05 4.95
C TYR A 128 5.00 -13.97 6.09
N CYS A 129 4.44 -15.11 6.51
CA CYS A 129 3.55 -15.17 7.67
C CYS A 129 4.27 -14.81 8.97
N HIS A 130 5.51 -15.24 9.18
CA HIS A 130 6.30 -14.84 10.34
C HIS A 130 6.62 -13.33 10.31
N GLY A 131 6.86 -12.76 9.13
CA GLY A 131 7.08 -11.32 8.98
C GLY A 131 5.85 -10.52 9.40
N HIS A 132 4.66 -10.87 8.91
CA HIS A 132 3.42 -10.21 9.34
C HIS A 132 3.07 -10.44 10.81
N LEU A 133 3.40 -11.61 11.39
CA LEU A 133 3.29 -11.84 12.83
C LEU A 133 4.16 -10.85 13.61
N ILE A 134 5.43 -10.72 13.21
CA ILE A 134 6.38 -9.80 13.85
C ILE A 134 5.91 -8.34 13.66
N GLU A 135 5.41 -7.96 12.49
CA GLU A 135 4.83 -6.62 12.30
C GLU A 135 3.66 -6.34 13.23
N ALA A 136 2.74 -7.30 13.43
CA ALA A 136 1.63 -7.14 14.36
C ALA A 136 2.12 -6.95 15.81
N VAL A 137 3.17 -7.68 16.21
CA VAL A 137 3.82 -7.54 17.52
C VAL A 137 4.46 -6.15 17.69
N VAL A 138 5.22 -5.70 16.70
CA VAL A 138 5.85 -4.37 16.67
C VAL A 138 4.78 -3.29 16.79
N SER A 139 3.71 -3.37 15.98
CA SER A 139 2.59 -2.43 16.00
C SER A 139 1.86 -2.40 17.33
N HIS A 140 1.66 -3.55 17.96
CA HIS A 140 1.06 -3.62 19.29
C HIS A 140 1.93 -2.89 20.33
N TYR A 141 3.25 -3.13 20.31
CA TYR A 141 4.17 -2.44 21.22
C TYR A 141 4.22 -0.93 20.96
N GLU A 142 4.28 -0.49 19.69
CA GLU A 142 4.24 0.94 19.32
C GLU A 142 2.95 1.62 19.78
N ALA A 143 1.81 0.92 19.69
CA ALA A 143 0.50 1.45 20.05
C ALA A 143 0.24 1.52 21.56
N THR A 144 0.73 0.53 22.32
CA THR A 144 0.35 0.32 23.73
C THR A 144 1.49 0.50 24.73
N HIS A 145 2.74 0.46 24.27
CA HIS A 145 3.95 0.32 25.10
C HIS A 145 3.93 -0.91 26.03
N SER A 146 3.06 -1.89 25.76
CA SER A 146 2.95 -3.14 26.51
C SER A 146 3.82 -4.23 25.88
N ASP A 147 4.56 -4.93 26.72
CA ASP A 147 5.40 -6.06 26.34
C ASP A 147 4.63 -7.40 26.30
N ASN A 148 3.33 -7.42 26.62
CA ASN A 148 2.56 -8.66 26.76
C ASN A 148 2.54 -9.56 25.50
N PHE A 149 2.76 -8.99 24.32
CA PHE A 149 2.78 -9.69 23.03
C PHE A 149 4.18 -9.73 22.41
N LEU A 150 5.11 -8.90 22.90
CA LEU A 150 6.50 -8.79 22.42
C LEU A 150 7.26 -10.14 22.43
N PRO A 151 7.13 -11.00 23.46
CA PRO A 151 7.77 -12.32 23.49
C PRO A 151 7.42 -13.23 22.31
N VAL A 152 6.23 -13.11 21.72
CA VAL A 152 5.83 -13.92 20.56
C VAL A 152 6.71 -13.59 19.36
N GLY A 153 6.89 -12.28 19.09
CA GLY A 153 7.73 -11.79 18.00
C GLY A 153 9.21 -12.09 18.22
N ILE A 154 9.71 -11.93 19.44
CA ILE A 154 11.09 -12.28 19.80
C ILE A 154 11.37 -13.76 19.57
N LYS A 155 10.52 -14.66 20.08
CA LYS A 155 10.68 -16.11 19.87
C LYS A 155 10.66 -16.49 18.39
N ALA A 156 9.75 -15.89 17.63
CA ALA A 156 9.69 -16.09 16.18
C ALA A 156 10.99 -15.63 15.51
N ALA A 157 11.49 -14.43 15.83
CA ALA A 157 12.73 -13.90 15.28
C ALA A 157 13.97 -14.71 15.69
N ASP A 158 14.06 -15.14 16.94
CA ASP A 158 15.17 -15.96 17.46
C ASP A 158 15.23 -17.33 16.77
N LEU A 159 14.07 -17.95 16.51
CA LEU A 159 14.00 -19.16 15.70
C LEU A 159 14.57 -18.93 14.30
N LEU A 160 14.20 -17.81 13.67
CA LEU A 160 14.68 -17.47 12.33
C LEU A 160 16.19 -17.19 12.34
N LEU A 161 16.72 -16.50 13.35
CA LEU A 161 18.17 -16.31 13.53
C LEU A 161 18.88 -17.67 13.59
N HIS A 162 18.48 -18.53 14.52
CA HIS A 162 19.08 -19.85 14.69
C HIS A 162 19.00 -20.69 13.41
N THR A 163 17.91 -20.58 12.65
CA THR A 163 17.67 -21.41 11.46
C THR A 163 18.39 -20.89 10.21
N PHE A 164 18.50 -19.57 10.04
CA PHE A 164 18.84 -18.96 8.75
C PHE A 164 20.09 -18.08 8.77
N LEU A 165 20.53 -17.56 9.91
CA LEU A 165 21.75 -16.75 9.93
C LEU A 165 22.96 -17.59 9.48
N GLY A 166 23.79 -17.04 8.60
CA GLY A 166 24.90 -17.73 7.93
C GLY A 166 24.49 -18.58 6.70
N CYS A 167 23.20 -18.70 6.38
CA CYS A 167 22.76 -19.43 5.19
C CYS A 167 23.00 -18.66 3.88
N GLY A 168 23.24 -19.42 2.81
CA GLY A 168 23.38 -18.89 1.45
C GLY A 168 22.05 -18.58 0.76
N PRO A 169 22.08 -18.29 -0.55
CA PRO A 169 20.93 -17.80 -1.34
C PRO A 169 19.73 -18.76 -1.41
N ASP A 170 19.92 -20.02 -1.05
CA ASP A 170 18.92 -21.09 -1.10
C ASP A 170 17.79 -20.93 -0.10
N LYS A 171 18.02 -20.10 0.94
CA LYS A 171 17.16 -19.92 2.09
C LYS A 171 16.48 -18.55 2.15
N THR A 172 16.54 -17.78 1.08
CA THR A 172 15.84 -16.50 0.95
C THR A 172 14.33 -16.69 0.79
N PRO A 173 13.48 -15.74 1.25
CA PRO A 173 12.03 -15.85 1.12
C PRO A 173 11.57 -15.67 -0.34
N GLY A 174 10.54 -16.41 -0.75
CA GLY A 174 9.87 -16.21 -2.04
C GLY A 174 8.91 -15.03 -2.08
N HIS A 175 8.40 -14.61 -0.93
CA HIS A 175 7.66 -13.36 -0.80
C HIS A 175 8.29 -12.56 0.33
N GLU A 176 8.82 -11.40 -0.03
CA GLU A 176 9.42 -10.42 0.87
C GLU A 176 8.38 -9.91 1.85
N GLU A 177 8.82 -9.63 3.07
CA GLU A 177 8.03 -9.06 4.19
C GLU A 177 8.88 -9.17 5.47
N ILE A 178 9.48 -10.35 5.68
CA ILE A 178 10.25 -10.66 6.89
C ILE A 178 11.42 -9.69 7.09
N GLU A 179 12.00 -9.20 6.00
CA GLU A 179 13.10 -8.24 6.04
C GLU A 179 12.65 -6.90 6.66
N ILE A 180 11.45 -6.42 6.32
CA ILE A 180 10.84 -5.22 6.92
C ILE A 180 10.62 -5.48 8.41
N ALA A 181 9.98 -6.61 8.74
CA ALA A 181 9.58 -6.94 10.09
C ALA A 181 10.77 -7.06 11.06
N LEU A 182 11.86 -7.71 10.63
CA LEU A 182 13.09 -7.85 11.42
C LEU A 182 13.80 -6.51 11.67
N ILE A 183 13.84 -5.62 10.66
CA ILE A 183 14.41 -4.27 10.84
C ILE A 183 13.58 -3.49 11.87
N ARG A 184 12.24 -3.53 11.76
CA ARG A 184 11.37 -2.85 12.73
C ARG A 184 11.46 -3.44 14.14
N LEU A 185 11.60 -4.77 14.27
CA LEU A 185 11.81 -5.41 15.57
C LEU A 185 13.16 -5.02 16.19
N THR A 186 14.19 -4.77 15.37
CA THR A 186 15.47 -4.24 15.82
C THR A 186 15.31 -2.87 16.47
N ASP A 187 14.48 -1.98 15.90
CA ASP A 187 14.26 -0.63 16.42
C ASP A 187 13.66 -0.65 17.84
N ILE A 188 12.86 -1.67 18.17
CA ILE A 188 12.24 -1.83 19.50
C ILE A 188 13.14 -2.57 20.49
N THR A 189 13.79 -3.65 20.04
CA THR A 189 14.55 -4.56 20.93
C THR A 189 16.01 -4.15 21.11
N GLY A 190 16.57 -3.39 20.18
CA GLY A 190 17.99 -3.10 20.09
C GLY A 190 18.87 -4.28 19.66
N ASN A 191 18.28 -5.45 19.40
CA ASN A 191 19.02 -6.64 18.98
C ASN A 191 19.40 -6.54 17.49
N ARG A 192 20.68 -6.28 17.23
CA ARG A 192 21.21 -6.05 15.88
C ARG A 192 21.23 -7.30 15.00
N ASP A 193 21.21 -8.49 15.59
CA ASP A 193 21.24 -9.75 14.85
C ASP A 193 20.02 -9.90 13.94
N TYR A 194 18.85 -9.36 14.35
CA TYR A 194 17.65 -9.31 13.51
C TYR A 194 17.87 -8.49 12.24
N CYS A 195 18.50 -7.31 12.36
CA CYS A 195 18.85 -6.49 11.21
C CYS A 195 19.92 -7.16 10.34
N GLU A 196 20.88 -7.88 10.92
CA GLU A 196 21.87 -8.66 10.18
C GLU A 196 21.22 -9.79 9.36
N LEU A 197 20.24 -10.49 9.92
CA LEU A 197 19.48 -11.49 9.18
C LEU A 197 18.65 -10.87 8.04
N ALA A 198 18.04 -9.70 8.26
CA ALA A 198 17.34 -8.97 7.22
C ALA A 198 18.29 -8.56 6.08
N GLU A 199 19.46 -8.03 6.43
CA GLU A 199 20.53 -7.71 5.47
C GLU A 199 20.94 -8.95 4.68
N GLN A 200 21.16 -10.09 5.35
CA GLN A 200 21.51 -11.33 4.67
C GLN A 200 20.43 -11.76 3.67
N PHE A 201 19.14 -11.71 4.03
CA PHE A 201 18.06 -12.07 3.11
C PHE A 201 18.03 -11.16 1.88
N ILE A 202 18.21 -9.85 2.05
CA ILE A 202 18.28 -8.87 0.97
C ILE A 202 19.51 -9.13 0.08
N GLU A 203 20.68 -9.33 0.69
CA GLU A 203 21.95 -9.46 -0.01
C GLU A 203 22.10 -10.78 -0.76
N GLN A 204 21.63 -11.89 -0.18
CA GLN A 204 21.71 -13.22 -0.79
C GLN A 204 20.70 -13.39 -1.93
N ARG A 205 19.66 -12.56 -2.00
CA ARG A 205 18.66 -12.61 -3.08
C ARG A 205 19.33 -12.45 -4.44
N GLY A 206 18.95 -13.31 -5.38
CA GLY A 206 19.45 -13.28 -6.75
C GLY A 206 20.91 -13.70 -6.96
N ARG A 207 21.56 -14.31 -5.95
CA ARG A 207 22.91 -14.88 -6.09
C ARG A 207 22.92 -16.35 -6.54
N ARG A 208 21.76 -17.01 -6.61
CA ARG A 208 21.65 -18.39 -7.09
C ARG A 208 21.79 -18.46 -8.61
N ASN A 209 22.51 -19.46 -9.12
CA ASN A 209 22.62 -19.67 -10.56
C ASN A 209 21.23 -19.92 -11.19
N PRO A 210 20.86 -19.26 -12.31
CA PRO A 210 19.52 -19.35 -12.90
C PRO A 210 19.03 -20.78 -13.19
N LEU A 211 19.89 -21.67 -13.71
CA LEU A 211 19.51 -23.06 -13.98
C LEU A 211 19.22 -23.82 -12.68
N SER A 212 20.06 -23.62 -11.67
CA SER A 212 19.84 -24.23 -10.36
C SER A 212 18.59 -23.69 -9.66
N PHE A 213 18.25 -22.41 -9.88
CA PHE A 213 17.01 -21.80 -9.37
C PHE A 213 15.79 -22.41 -10.07
N ALA A 214 15.84 -22.55 -11.40
CA ALA A 214 14.77 -23.21 -12.15
C ALA A 214 14.51 -24.64 -11.67
N LEU A 215 15.56 -25.44 -11.43
CA LEU A 215 15.43 -26.80 -10.88
C LEU A 215 14.81 -26.80 -9.46
N LYS A 216 15.20 -25.83 -8.62
CA LYS A 216 14.60 -25.64 -7.28
C LYS A 216 13.11 -25.33 -7.41
N MET A 217 12.72 -24.41 -8.29
CA MET A 217 11.32 -24.07 -8.53
C MET A 217 10.51 -25.26 -9.04
N LEU A 218 11.06 -26.10 -9.92
CA LEU A 218 10.39 -27.34 -10.34
C LEU A 218 10.20 -28.31 -9.17
N GLY A 219 11.19 -28.44 -8.30
CA GLY A 219 11.12 -29.26 -7.09
C GLY A 219 10.09 -28.76 -6.08
N GLU A 220 10.08 -27.47 -5.78
CA GLU A 220 9.11 -26.85 -4.87
C GLU A 220 7.69 -26.94 -5.43
N ASN A 221 7.48 -26.66 -6.72
CA ASN A 221 6.17 -26.83 -7.36
C ASN A 221 5.65 -28.28 -7.27
N ARG A 222 6.50 -29.29 -7.47
CA ARG A 222 6.10 -30.70 -7.32
C ARG A 222 5.65 -30.99 -5.89
N ARG A 223 6.41 -30.55 -4.88
CA ARG A 223 6.06 -30.75 -3.47
C ARG A 223 4.76 -30.04 -3.10
N VAL A 224 4.59 -28.78 -3.52
CA VAL A 224 3.36 -28.01 -3.29
C VAL A 224 2.16 -28.70 -3.93
N ASN A 225 2.28 -29.18 -5.17
CA ASN A 225 1.20 -29.91 -5.83
C ASN A 225 0.84 -31.21 -5.08
N GLN A 226 1.83 -31.94 -4.58
CA GLN A 226 1.61 -33.15 -3.77
C GLN A 226 0.91 -32.83 -2.45
N ARG A 227 1.37 -31.82 -1.72
CA ARG A 227 0.78 -31.39 -0.45
C ARG A 227 -0.64 -30.85 -0.63
N THR A 228 -0.88 -30.05 -1.66
CA THR A 228 -2.21 -29.56 -2.00
C THR A 228 -3.15 -30.72 -2.35
N ALA A 229 -2.69 -31.72 -3.09
CA ALA A 229 -3.50 -32.91 -3.38
C ALA A 229 -3.82 -33.71 -2.11
N GLN A 230 -2.84 -33.89 -1.22
CA GLN A 230 -3.01 -34.59 0.06
C GLN A 230 -3.99 -33.83 0.97
N SER A 231 -3.81 -32.53 1.17
CA SER A 231 -4.70 -31.69 1.98
C SER A 231 -6.12 -31.69 1.41
N ASN A 232 -6.30 -31.59 0.09
CA ASN A 232 -7.62 -31.68 -0.54
C ASN A 232 -8.30 -33.04 -0.33
N LEU A 233 -7.53 -34.14 -0.37
CA LEU A 233 -8.06 -35.47 -0.09
C LEU A 233 -8.47 -35.59 1.38
N SER A 234 -7.61 -35.16 2.32
CA SER A 234 -7.92 -35.15 3.75
C SER A 234 -9.15 -34.30 4.06
N ARG A 235 -9.29 -33.12 3.43
CA ARG A 235 -10.47 -32.26 3.53
C ARG A 235 -11.73 -32.98 3.09
N LYS A 236 -11.67 -33.65 1.92
CA LYS A 236 -12.81 -34.40 1.38
C LYS A 236 -13.23 -35.53 2.32
N LEU A 237 -12.28 -36.29 2.86
CA LEU A 237 -12.54 -37.38 3.80
C LEU A 237 -13.14 -36.83 5.11
N TYR A 238 -12.55 -35.77 5.66
CA TYR A 238 -13.05 -35.11 6.87
C TYR A 238 -14.52 -34.70 6.72
N TYR A 239 -14.89 -34.03 5.63
CA TYR A 239 -16.26 -33.57 5.41
C TYR A 239 -17.25 -34.67 4.97
N GLN A 240 -16.76 -35.84 4.55
CA GLN A 240 -17.62 -37.02 4.40
C GLN A 240 -18.03 -37.57 5.76
N GLU A 241 -17.14 -37.52 6.75
CA GLU A 241 -17.41 -37.92 8.13
C GLU A 241 -18.15 -36.84 8.93
N HIS A 242 -17.96 -35.56 8.58
CA HIS A 242 -18.51 -34.39 9.26
C HIS A 242 -19.33 -33.50 8.32
N PRO A 243 -20.42 -34.00 7.70
CA PRO A 243 -21.15 -33.29 6.66
C PRO A 243 -21.75 -31.95 7.12
N ALA A 244 -22.13 -31.84 8.39
CA ALA A 244 -22.64 -30.60 8.98
C ALA A 244 -21.61 -29.46 9.02
N GLU A 245 -20.31 -29.79 8.98
CA GLU A 245 -19.22 -28.80 9.03
C GLU A 245 -18.80 -28.31 7.63
N SER A 246 -19.16 -29.04 6.57
CA SER A 246 -18.72 -28.76 5.19
C SER A 246 -19.18 -27.41 4.61
N SER A 247 -20.17 -26.78 5.24
CA SER A 247 -20.73 -25.47 4.82
C SER A 247 -20.46 -24.35 5.82
N LYS A 248 -19.74 -24.65 6.92
CA LYS A 248 -19.49 -23.73 8.02
C LYS A 248 -18.67 -22.52 7.59
N PHE A 249 -17.67 -22.74 6.74
CA PHE A 249 -16.80 -21.69 6.22
C PHE A 249 -17.06 -21.45 4.73
N LYS A 250 -17.06 -20.18 4.34
CA LYS A 250 -17.33 -19.76 2.95
C LYS A 250 -16.17 -18.91 2.44
N LEU A 251 -15.41 -19.45 1.49
CA LEU A 251 -14.49 -18.66 0.70
C LEU A 251 -15.26 -17.96 -0.43
N LEU A 252 -15.11 -16.64 -0.53
CA LEU A 252 -15.72 -15.84 -1.60
C LEU A 252 -14.95 -15.98 -2.92
N GLY A 253 -15.59 -15.55 -4.01
CA GLY A 253 -15.10 -15.76 -5.37
C GLY A 253 -13.76 -15.10 -5.69
N HIS A 254 -13.14 -15.57 -6.79
CA HIS A 254 -11.87 -15.05 -7.29
C HIS A 254 -11.95 -13.61 -7.82
N ASN A 255 -10.79 -12.94 -7.84
CA ASN A 255 -10.61 -11.64 -8.46
C ASN A 255 -10.85 -11.72 -9.98
N LEU A 256 -11.87 -11.03 -10.46
CA LEU A 256 -12.15 -10.91 -11.89
C LEU A 256 -11.14 -9.96 -12.53
N SER A 257 -10.60 -10.35 -13.68
CA SER A 257 -9.69 -9.51 -14.47
C SER A 257 -9.68 -9.96 -15.93
N GLU A 258 -9.63 -9.00 -16.85
CA GLU A 258 -9.35 -9.26 -18.25
C GLU A 258 -7.88 -9.67 -18.43
N LYS A 259 -7.60 -10.69 -19.24
CA LYS A 259 -6.27 -11.28 -19.34
C LYS A 259 -5.70 -11.14 -20.75
N PRO A 260 -4.48 -10.59 -20.91
CA PRO A 260 -3.83 -10.57 -22.22
C PRO A 260 -3.48 -11.99 -22.68
N ARG A 261 -3.33 -12.16 -24.00
CA ARG A 261 -2.89 -13.43 -24.59
C ARG A 261 -1.52 -13.84 -24.04
N PHE A 262 -1.32 -15.15 -23.86
CA PHE A 262 -0.07 -15.77 -23.39
C PHE A 262 0.40 -15.37 -21.98
N VAL A 263 -0.46 -14.73 -21.17
CA VAL A 263 -0.06 -14.26 -19.82
C VAL A 263 0.35 -15.42 -18.88
N LYS A 264 -0.25 -16.61 -19.03
CA LYS A 264 0.10 -17.79 -18.24
C LYS A 264 1.53 -18.28 -18.53
N GLN A 265 1.92 -18.33 -19.81
CA GLN A 265 3.26 -18.72 -20.23
C GLN A 265 4.30 -17.71 -19.76
N ARG A 266 3.96 -16.41 -19.81
CA ARG A 266 4.82 -15.34 -19.26
C ARG A 266 5.03 -15.50 -17.76
N PHE A 267 3.97 -15.82 -17.02
CA PHE A 267 4.07 -16.12 -15.59
C PHE A 267 4.98 -17.32 -15.33
N GLN A 268 4.76 -18.44 -16.03
CA GLN A 268 5.59 -19.65 -15.88
C GLN A 268 7.07 -19.37 -16.14
N TYR A 269 7.38 -18.63 -17.21
CA TYR A 269 8.76 -18.21 -17.50
C TYR A 269 9.30 -17.31 -16.37
N SER A 270 8.52 -16.31 -15.95
CA SER A 270 8.92 -15.38 -14.89
C SER A 270 9.20 -16.08 -13.55
N ALA A 271 8.38 -17.07 -13.20
CA ALA A 271 8.58 -17.87 -12.00
C ALA A 271 9.81 -18.78 -12.12
N LEU A 272 10.00 -19.46 -13.25
CA LEU A 272 11.10 -20.39 -13.46
C LEU A 272 12.48 -19.69 -13.45
N PHE A 273 12.56 -18.47 -13.99
CA PHE A 273 13.79 -17.69 -14.06
C PHE A 273 13.93 -16.66 -12.93
N GLY A 274 13.09 -16.76 -11.89
CA GLY A 274 13.24 -15.98 -10.66
C GLY A 274 12.80 -14.52 -10.74
N THR A 275 12.37 -14.00 -11.89
CA THR A 275 11.89 -12.61 -11.97
C THR A 275 10.63 -12.38 -11.16
N TYR A 276 9.73 -13.36 -11.07
CA TYR A 276 8.50 -13.26 -10.26
C TYR A 276 8.78 -13.02 -8.77
N PHE A 277 9.86 -13.61 -8.27
CA PHE A 277 10.32 -13.58 -6.87
C PHE A 277 11.48 -12.59 -6.64
N GLN A 278 11.82 -11.77 -7.64
CA GLN A 278 12.96 -10.84 -7.55
C GLN A 278 14.31 -11.55 -7.29
N GLN A 279 14.43 -12.81 -7.71
CA GLN A 279 15.60 -13.69 -7.59
C GLN A 279 16.46 -13.75 -8.86
N HIS A 280 16.17 -12.91 -9.84
CA HIS A 280 16.83 -12.92 -11.15
C HIS A 280 18.21 -12.22 -11.14
N SER A 281 18.49 -11.40 -10.12
CA SER A 281 19.72 -10.61 -10.03
C SER A 281 19.94 -10.11 -8.58
N PRO A 282 21.19 -9.91 -8.11
CA PRO A 282 21.46 -9.29 -6.82
C PRO A 282 20.83 -7.89 -6.67
N ILE A 283 20.46 -7.51 -5.44
CA ILE A 283 19.68 -6.28 -5.17
C ILE A 283 20.31 -5.00 -5.76
N ARG A 284 21.64 -4.86 -5.71
CA ARG A 284 22.38 -3.71 -6.27
C ARG A 284 22.28 -3.60 -7.79
N ASN A 285 21.97 -4.69 -8.47
CA ASN A 285 21.83 -4.75 -9.93
C ASN A 285 20.37 -4.68 -10.38
N GLN A 286 19.40 -4.68 -9.46
CA GLN A 286 17.97 -4.62 -9.79
C GLN A 286 17.50 -3.17 -10.01
N THR A 287 17.63 -2.69 -11.25
CA THR A 287 17.23 -1.32 -11.65
C THR A 287 15.94 -1.25 -12.47
N ILE A 288 15.30 -2.38 -12.78
CA ILE A 288 14.06 -2.46 -13.56
C ILE A 288 13.00 -3.18 -12.71
N PRO A 289 11.81 -2.59 -12.48
CA PRO A 289 10.73 -3.25 -11.76
C PRO A 289 10.20 -4.46 -12.53
N VAL A 290 10.33 -5.67 -11.98
CA VAL A 290 9.89 -6.93 -12.61
C VAL A 290 9.18 -7.83 -11.62
N GLY A 291 8.45 -8.80 -12.15
CA GLY A 291 7.78 -9.81 -11.32
C GLY A 291 6.55 -9.26 -10.62
N HIS A 292 6.18 -9.93 -9.53
CA HIS A 292 5.03 -9.56 -8.70
C HIS A 292 5.23 -8.17 -8.06
N ALA A 293 4.21 -7.31 -8.12
CA ALA A 293 4.36 -5.91 -7.75
C ALA A 293 4.51 -5.70 -6.23
N VAL A 294 3.75 -6.43 -5.40
CA VAL A 294 3.85 -6.34 -3.93
C VAL A 294 5.22 -6.80 -3.43
N ARG A 295 5.63 -8.03 -3.79
CA ARG A 295 6.98 -8.56 -3.56
C ARG A 295 8.10 -7.58 -3.89
N PHE A 296 8.06 -7.03 -5.11
CA PHE A 296 8.99 -5.97 -5.51
C PHE A 296 8.96 -4.78 -4.56
N ALA A 297 7.77 -4.25 -4.25
CA ALA A 297 7.65 -3.08 -3.41
C ALA A 297 8.15 -3.34 -1.97
N TYR A 298 7.81 -4.48 -1.38
CA TYR A 298 8.28 -4.86 -0.04
C TYR A 298 9.79 -5.06 0.00
N LEU A 299 10.38 -5.69 -1.02
CA LEU A 299 11.83 -5.77 -1.17
C LEU A 299 12.48 -4.38 -1.18
N LYS A 300 11.92 -3.45 -1.95
CA LYS A 300 12.46 -2.10 -2.08
C LYS A 300 12.28 -1.27 -0.81
N THR A 301 11.16 -1.44 -0.09
CA THR A 301 10.96 -0.87 1.25
C THR A 301 12.05 -1.37 2.21
N ALA A 302 12.22 -2.69 2.35
CA ALA A 302 13.23 -3.26 3.24
C ALA A 302 14.66 -2.83 2.88
N THR A 303 14.99 -2.79 1.58
CA THR A 303 16.31 -2.33 1.10
C THR A 303 16.55 -0.86 1.43
N THR A 304 15.52 -0.02 1.36
CA THR A 304 15.63 1.41 1.69
C THR A 304 15.78 1.62 3.21
N MET A 305 15.02 0.87 4.01
CA MET A 305 15.16 0.84 5.47
C MET A 305 16.57 0.38 5.87
N LEU A 306 17.08 -0.69 5.25
CA LEU A 306 18.43 -1.18 5.48
C LEU A 306 19.47 -0.11 5.18
N ALA A 307 19.41 0.54 4.01
CA ALA A 307 20.35 1.60 3.65
C ALA A 307 20.36 2.74 4.69
N ASN A 308 19.20 3.07 5.25
CA ASN A 308 19.07 4.09 6.29
C ASN A 308 19.65 3.64 7.64
N ARG A 309 19.44 2.36 8.03
CA ARG A 309 19.87 1.82 9.33
C ARG A 309 21.34 1.40 9.37
N SER A 310 21.85 0.77 8.30
CA SER A 310 23.24 0.35 8.20
C SER A 310 24.18 1.47 7.78
N GLY A 311 23.66 2.52 7.14
CA GLY A 311 24.46 3.57 6.51
C GLY A 311 25.11 3.14 5.20
N ASP A 312 24.77 1.95 4.66
CA ASP A 312 25.23 1.52 3.33
C ASP A 312 24.46 2.25 2.22
N TYR A 313 24.93 3.45 1.92
CA TYR A 313 24.38 4.27 0.84
C TYR A 313 24.74 3.77 -0.57
N THR A 314 25.50 2.68 -0.72
CA THR A 314 25.74 2.06 -2.04
C THR A 314 24.48 1.43 -2.65
N LEU A 315 23.43 1.23 -1.85
CA LEU A 315 22.11 0.77 -2.31
C LEU A 315 21.28 1.87 -3.00
N ILE A 316 21.53 3.15 -2.70
CA ILE A 316 20.73 4.27 -3.19
C ILE A 316 20.65 4.34 -4.73
N PRO A 317 21.76 4.19 -5.50
CA PRO A 317 21.70 4.28 -6.94
C PRO A 317 20.76 3.26 -7.59
N SER A 318 20.69 2.02 -7.07
CA SER A 318 19.78 1.00 -7.63
C SER A 318 18.33 1.30 -7.28
N LEU A 319 18.06 1.75 -6.05
CA LEU A 319 16.74 2.19 -5.58
C LEU A 319 16.22 3.35 -6.45
N LYS A 320 17.02 4.41 -6.62
CA LYS A 320 16.66 5.57 -7.45
C LYS A 320 16.38 5.20 -8.90
N LYS A 321 17.26 4.41 -9.54
CA LYS A 321 17.07 3.95 -10.92
C LYS A 321 15.80 3.10 -11.07
N SER A 322 15.57 2.20 -10.11
CA SER A 322 14.38 1.34 -10.12
C SER A 322 13.10 2.15 -9.96
N TRP A 323 13.10 3.15 -9.09
CA TRP A 323 11.95 4.02 -8.88
C TRP A 323 11.68 4.89 -10.11
N GLN A 324 12.72 5.51 -10.67
CA GLN A 324 12.62 6.30 -11.88
C GLN A 324 12.07 5.47 -13.04
N HIS A 325 12.56 4.24 -13.25
CA HIS A 325 12.08 3.35 -14.31
C HIS A 325 10.60 2.99 -14.12
N MET A 326 10.17 2.76 -12.87
CA MET A 326 8.76 2.51 -12.53
C MET A 326 7.89 3.69 -12.98
N VAL A 327 8.23 4.90 -12.52
CA VAL A 327 7.49 6.14 -12.83
C VAL A 327 7.46 6.42 -14.33
N GLU A 328 8.61 6.32 -15.00
CA GLU A 328 8.72 6.64 -16.42
C GLU A 328 8.00 5.65 -17.33
N ARG A 329 7.94 4.36 -16.96
CA ARG A 329 7.63 3.30 -17.94
C ARG A 329 6.59 2.29 -17.53
N ARG A 330 6.32 2.10 -16.23
CA ARG A 330 5.54 0.95 -15.72
C ARG A 330 4.53 1.31 -14.63
N MET A 331 4.12 2.57 -14.55
CA MET A 331 3.16 3.08 -13.59
C MET A 331 1.96 3.71 -14.29
N TYR A 332 0.76 3.37 -13.86
CA TYR A 332 -0.48 3.97 -14.35
C TYR A 332 -0.66 5.40 -13.81
N VAL A 333 -1.53 6.19 -14.46
CA VAL A 333 -1.81 7.59 -14.06
C VAL A 333 -2.36 7.71 -12.64
N THR A 334 -2.98 6.65 -12.10
CA THR A 334 -3.47 6.57 -10.71
C THR A 334 -2.36 6.34 -9.68
N GLY A 335 -1.11 6.11 -10.12
CA GLY A 335 -0.01 5.64 -9.28
C GLY A 335 -0.02 4.12 -9.06
N GLY A 336 -1.03 3.39 -9.59
CA GLY A 336 -1.10 1.94 -9.51
C GLY A 336 -0.01 1.24 -10.32
N THR A 337 0.45 0.09 -9.85
CA THR A 337 1.52 -0.72 -10.46
C THR A 337 1.09 -2.18 -10.65
N GLY A 338 1.61 -2.80 -11.71
CA GLY A 338 1.24 -4.16 -12.11
C GLY A 338 0.22 -4.18 -13.25
N SER A 339 0.67 -4.58 -14.43
CA SER A 339 -0.13 -4.59 -15.66
C SER A 339 -0.47 -5.99 -16.16
N LEU A 340 -0.08 -7.04 -15.43
CA LEU A 340 -0.32 -8.42 -15.78
C LEU A 340 -1.11 -9.15 -14.68
N PRO A 341 -2.38 -9.52 -14.91
CA PRO A 341 -3.22 -10.09 -13.86
C PRO A 341 -2.84 -11.48 -13.34
N VAL A 342 -2.14 -12.31 -14.12
CA VAL A 342 -1.75 -13.67 -13.64
C VAL A 342 -0.49 -13.64 -12.78
N SER A 343 0.42 -12.73 -13.04
CA SER A 343 1.62 -12.54 -12.20
C SER A 343 1.45 -11.43 -11.18
N GLU A 344 0.31 -10.74 -11.18
CA GLU A 344 -0.03 -9.64 -10.27
C GLU A 344 1.09 -8.58 -10.24
N GLY A 345 1.61 -8.29 -11.43
CA GLY A 345 2.99 -7.84 -11.55
C GLY A 345 3.29 -7.02 -12.79
N PHE A 346 4.53 -6.56 -12.88
CA PHE A 346 4.98 -5.67 -13.94
C PHE A 346 4.99 -6.36 -15.31
N GLY A 347 4.40 -5.70 -16.29
CA GLY A 347 4.60 -5.98 -17.71
C GLY A 347 5.91 -5.42 -18.25
N ARG A 348 6.02 -5.35 -19.57
CA ARG A 348 7.11 -4.69 -20.28
C ARG A 348 6.99 -3.17 -20.15
N ASP A 349 8.04 -2.45 -20.53
CA ASP A 349 7.98 -0.99 -20.62
C ASP A 349 6.84 -0.56 -21.54
N TYR A 350 6.03 0.40 -21.09
CA TYR A 350 4.85 0.91 -21.79
C TYR A 350 3.72 -0.11 -22.00
N GLU A 351 3.79 -1.30 -21.38
CA GLU A 351 2.68 -2.25 -21.34
C GLU A 351 1.72 -1.88 -20.21
N LEU A 352 0.90 -0.86 -20.46
CA LEU A 352 -0.04 -0.27 -19.51
C LEU A 352 -1.45 -0.21 -20.10
N ASP A 353 -1.96 -1.35 -20.54
CA ASP A 353 -3.34 -1.44 -21.04
C ASP A 353 -4.34 -1.16 -19.89
N PRO A 354 -5.26 -0.19 -20.03
CA PRO A 354 -6.24 0.14 -19.00
C PRO A 354 -7.20 -1.02 -18.64
N HIS A 355 -7.52 -1.91 -19.59
CA HIS A 355 -8.41 -3.06 -19.36
C HIS A 355 -7.69 -4.19 -18.62
N TYR A 356 -6.40 -4.39 -18.91
CA TYR A 356 -5.59 -5.44 -18.28
C TYR A 356 -4.89 -4.99 -16.99
N ALA A 357 -5.05 -3.72 -16.60
CA ALA A 357 -4.47 -3.19 -15.39
C ALA A 357 -4.86 -4.06 -14.18
N TYR A 358 -3.85 -4.70 -13.59
CA TYR A 358 -4.06 -5.37 -12.32
C TYR A 358 -4.05 -4.34 -11.20
N ALA A 359 -3.01 -3.49 -11.16
CA ALA A 359 -2.93 -2.32 -10.29
C ALA A 359 -3.43 -2.64 -8.87
N GLU A 360 -2.89 -3.71 -8.28
CA GLU A 360 -3.38 -4.28 -7.02
C GLU A 360 -3.34 -3.23 -5.91
N THR A 361 -4.37 -3.20 -5.06
CA THR A 361 -4.41 -2.29 -3.90
C THR A 361 -3.17 -2.48 -3.02
N CYS A 362 -2.75 -3.71 -2.70
CA CYS A 362 -1.51 -3.96 -1.97
C CYS A 362 -0.24 -3.49 -2.70
N ALA A 363 -0.22 -3.49 -4.04
CA ALA A 363 0.93 -2.99 -4.79
C ALA A 363 1.05 -1.46 -4.68
N ALA A 364 -0.08 -0.76 -4.66
CA ALA A 364 -0.11 0.67 -4.34
C ALA A 364 0.40 0.93 -2.92
N LEU A 365 -0.10 0.20 -1.93
CA LEU A 365 0.32 0.33 -0.52
C LEU A 365 1.81 0.02 -0.32
N GLY A 366 2.31 -1.09 -0.88
CA GLY A 366 3.73 -1.42 -0.80
C GLY A 366 4.61 -0.34 -1.44
N THR A 367 4.18 0.23 -2.57
CA THR A 367 4.92 1.33 -3.22
C THR A 367 4.83 2.62 -2.41
N MET A 368 3.72 2.88 -1.71
CA MET A 368 3.60 3.99 -0.75
C MET A 368 4.59 3.82 0.41
N PHE A 369 4.74 2.62 0.98
CA PHE A 369 5.74 2.37 2.01
C PHE A 369 7.16 2.62 1.49
N TRP A 370 7.46 2.15 0.27
CA TRP A 370 8.76 2.41 -0.34
C TRP A 370 9.01 3.90 -0.59
N ASN A 371 8.02 4.63 -1.10
CA ASN A 371 8.09 6.07 -1.29
C ASN A 371 8.37 6.80 0.02
N TRP A 372 7.70 6.42 1.10
CA TRP A 372 7.92 7.01 2.41
C TRP A 372 9.36 6.81 2.91
N GLU A 373 9.89 5.60 2.81
CA GLU A 373 11.28 5.32 3.17
C GLU A 373 12.27 6.10 2.28
N MET A 374 11.97 6.23 0.99
CA MET A 374 12.79 7.03 0.07
C MET A 374 12.75 8.52 0.40
N THR A 375 11.58 9.08 0.80
CA THR A 375 11.47 10.44 1.33
C THR A 375 12.37 10.61 2.55
N GLY A 376 12.28 9.70 3.53
CA GLY A 376 13.10 9.75 4.75
C GLY A 376 14.60 9.66 4.50
N LEU A 377 15.01 8.86 3.52
CA LEU A 377 16.41 8.62 3.14
C LEU A 377 17.02 9.74 2.29
N THR A 378 16.26 10.27 1.33
CA THR A 378 16.78 11.22 0.32
C THR A 378 16.40 12.68 0.58
N GLY A 379 15.30 12.91 1.27
CA GLY A 379 14.69 14.23 1.42
C GLY A 379 14.07 14.81 0.15
N GLU A 380 13.85 14.00 -0.89
CA GLU A 380 13.25 14.46 -2.15
C GLU A 380 11.71 14.42 -2.08
N ALA A 381 11.09 15.51 -2.53
CA ALA A 381 9.63 15.68 -2.52
C ALA A 381 8.91 14.77 -3.51
N SER A 382 9.59 14.31 -4.56
CA SER A 382 9.04 13.44 -5.61
C SER A 382 8.45 12.14 -5.08
N TYR A 383 9.08 11.56 -4.05
CA TYR A 383 8.57 10.36 -3.39
C TYR A 383 7.32 10.64 -2.56
N ALA A 384 7.29 11.76 -1.82
CA ALA A 384 6.13 12.17 -1.04
C ALA A 384 4.94 12.61 -1.92
N ASP A 385 5.24 13.14 -3.11
CA ASP A 385 4.24 13.48 -4.12
C ASP A 385 3.60 12.23 -4.73
N LEU A 386 4.42 11.22 -5.09
CA LEU A 386 3.88 9.95 -5.56
C LEU A 386 3.09 9.22 -4.46
N PHE A 387 3.52 9.33 -3.20
CA PHE A 387 2.74 8.85 -2.06
C PHE A 387 1.33 9.46 -2.03
N GLU A 388 1.22 10.78 -2.19
CA GLU A 388 -0.08 11.48 -2.24
C GLU A 388 -0.95 10.96 -3.40
N ARG A 389 -0.38 10.87 -4.60
CA ARG A 389 -1.09 10.36 -5.78
C ARG A 389 -1.64 8.95 -5.53
N GLN A 390 -0.84 8.07 -4.94
CA GLN A 390 -1.26 6.70 -4.64
C GLN A 390 -2.31 6.67 -3.53
N LEU A 391 -2.13 7.47 -2.47
CA LEU A 391 -3.07 7.56 -1.35
C LEU A 391 -4.46 7.96 -1.85
N TYR A 392 -4.58 9.04 -2.62
CA TYR A 392 -5.86 9.59 -3.07
C TYR A 392 -6.48 8.88 -4.29
N ASN A 393 -5.77 7.93 -4.92
CA ASN A 393 -6.27 7.20 -6.08
C ASN A 393 -6.15 5.68 -5.92
N ALA A 394 -4.98 5.11 -6.18
CA ALA A 394 -4.79 3.66 -6.27
C ALA A 394 -5.06 2.92 -4.96
N SER A 395 -4.75 3.52 -3.81
CA SER A 395 -5.10 3.01 -2.49
C SER A 395 -6.57 3.27 -2.19
N LEU A 396 -7.03 4.53 -2.33
CA LEU A 396 -8.39 4.91 -1.93
C LEU A 396 -9.48 4.16 -2.71
N ALA A 397 -9.27 3.85 -3.99
CA ALA A 397 -10.21 3.07 -4.80
C ALA A 397 -10.50 1.66 -4.21
N GLY A 398 -9.53 1.12 -3.46
CA GLY A 398 -9.54 -0.23 -2.92
C GLY A 398 -10.59 -0.48 -1.84
N MET A 399 -11.13 0.56 -1.18
CA MET A 399 -12.21 0.44 -0.18
C MET A 399 -13.46 1.19 -0.66
N GLY A 400 -14.62 0.54 -0.56
CA GLY A 400 -15.91 1.15 -0.85
C GLY A 400 -16.32 2.18 0.22
N GLN A 401 -17.26 3.05 -0.13
CA GLN A 401 -17.73 4.13 0.76
C GLN A 401 -18.43 3.62 2.03
N ASN A 402 -18.85 2.35 2.05
CA ASN A 402 -19.43 1.71 3.23
C ASN A 402 -18.39 1.00 4.11
N GLY A 403 -17.11 0.94 3.71
CA GLY A 403 -16.04 0.27 4.46
C GLY A 403 -16.10 -1.26 4.45
N GLN A 404 -17.09 -1.86 3.79
CA GLN A 404 -17.39 -3.30 3.86
C GLN A 404 -17.22 -4.01 2.52
N CYS A 405 -16.83 -3.31 1.48
CA CYS A 405 -16.54 -3.88 0.17
C CYS A 405 -15.26 -3.29 -0.43
N TYR A 406 -14.60 -4.07 -1.29
CA TYR A 406 -13.22 -3.82 -1.70
C TYR A 406 -13.02 -4.07 -3.20
N LEU A 407 -12.02 -3.40 -3.76
CA LEU A 407 -11.39 -3.78 -5.03
C LEU A 407 -10.02 -4.38 -4.72
N TYR A 408 -9.76 -5.56 -5.29
CA TYR A 408 -8.44 -6.16 -5.24
C TYR A 408 -7.55 -5.60 -6.37
N ASN A 409 -7.98 -5.81 -7.61
CA ASN A 409 -7.43 -5.15 -8.79
C ASN A 409 -8.18 -3.86 -9.11
N ASN A 410 -7.45 -2.83 -9.51
CA ASN A 410 -7.98 -1.49 -9.78
C ASN A 410 -7.82 -1.17 -11.27
N PRO A 411 -8.70 -1.69 -12.15
CA PRO A 411 -8.60 -1.42 -13.58
C PRO A 411 -8.83 0.07 -13.89
N LEU A 412 -8.37 0.51 -15.06
CA LEU A 412 -8.56 1.89 -15.54
C LEU A 412 -9.56 1.98 -16.70
N ALA A 413 -10.06 0.83 -17.18
CA ALA A 413 -11.19 0.74 -18.07
C ALA A 413 -11.96 -0.57 -17.83
N SER A 414 -13.28 -0.54 -17.96
CA SER A 414 -14.14 -1.72 -17.91
C SER A 414 -15.37 -1.52 -18.80
N ARG A 415 -15.59 -2.46 -19.73
CA ARG A 415 -16.77 -2.46 -20.62
C ARG A 415 -18.04 -2.95 -19.92
N THR A 416 -17.91 -3.99 -19.12
CA THR A 416 -19.04 -4.64 -18.43
C THR A 416 -19.28 -4.05 -17.05
N GLY A 417 -18.34 -3.25 -16.55
CA GLY A 417 -18.28 -2.80 -15.16
C GLY A 417 -17.70 -3.82 -14.20
N TYR A 418 -17.44 -3.36 -12.97
CA TYR A 418 -17.03 -4.17 -11.82
C TYR A 418 -17.91 -3.82 -10.62
N ALA A 419 -18.07 -4.79 -9.71
CA ALA A 419 -18.62 -4.55 -8.39
C ALA A 419 -17.54 -4.82 -7.34
N ARG A 420 -17.44 -3.93 -6.35
CA ARG A 420 -16.69 -4.21 -5.12
C ARG A 420 -17.23 -5.46 -4.45
N GLN A 421 -16.34 -6.29 -3.90
CA GLN A 421 -16.71 -7.52 -3.20
C GLN A 421 -16.49 -7.37 -1.70
N PRO A 422 -17.30 -8.01 -0.85
CA PRO A 422 -17.14 -7.90 0.60
C PRO A 422 -15.88 -8.60 1.12
N TRP A 423 -15.39 -9.63 0.41
CA TRP A 423 -14.17 -10.36 0.71
C TRP A 423 -13.68 -11.12 -0.53
N PHE A 424 -12.54 -11.80 -0.40
CA PHE A 424 -11.92 -12.59 -1.47
C PHE A 424 -11.33 -13.88 -0.91
N GLU A 425 -11.08 -14.85 -1.79
CA GLU A 425 -10.33 -16.06 -1.45
C GLU A 425 -8.89 -15.76 -0.98
N VAL A 426 -8.29 -14.70 -1.54
CA VAL A 426 -7.00 -14.14 -1.15
C VAL A 426 -7.26 -12.70 -0.71
N PRO A 427 -7.47 -12.43 0.59
CA PRO A 427 -7.92 -11.13 1.07
C PRO A 427 -6.77 -10.28 1.63
N CYS A 428 -5.64 -10.17 0.92
CA CYS A 428 -4.51 -9.39 1.40
C CYS A 428 -4.81 -7.87 1.48
N CYS A 429 -5.68 -7.35 0.61
CA CYS A 429 -5.93 -5.91 0.44
C CYS A 429 -6.72 -5.25 1.59
N PRO A 430 -7.84 -5.80 2.08
CA PRO A 430 -8.67 -5.17 3.11
C PRO A 430 -7.91 -4.74 4.37
N SER A 431 -7.24 -5.66 5.05
CA SER A 431 -6.53 -5.34 6.29
C SER A 431 -5.26 -4.50 6.05
N ASN A 432 -4.62 -4.64 4.87
CA ASN A 432 -3.48 -3.81 4.50
C ASN A 432 -3.88 -2.33 4.31
N LEU A 433 -5.06 -2.08 3.73
CA LEU A 433 -5.66 -0.74 3.68
C LEU A 433 -5.91 -0.20 5.09
N SER A 434 -6.58 -1.00 5.94
CA SER A 434 -6.95 -0.59 7.30
C SER A 434 -5.74 -0.20 8.15
N ARG A 435 -4.64 -0.97 8.13
CA ARG A 435 -3.43 -0.62 8.88
C ARG A 435 -2.72 0.62 8.33
N THR A 436 -2.77 0.83 7.02
CA THR A 436 -2.15 2.00 6.38
C THR A 436 -2.89 3.27 6.76
N TRP A 437 -4.23 3.24 6.69
CA TRP A 437 -5.07 4.37 7.07
C TRP A 437 -4.98 4.65 8.58
N ALA A 438 -4.99 3.61 9.42
CA ALA A 438 -4.79 3.78 10.87
C ALA A 438 -3.43 4.44 11.20
N SER A 439 -2.42 4.29 10.34
CA SER A 439 -1.12 4.93 10.50
C SER A 439 -0.98 6.25 9.76
N LEU A 440 -2.05 6.80 9.16
CA LEU A 440 -1.94 7.89 8.19
C LEU A 440 -1.17 9.08 8.75
N GLY A 441 -1.38 9.42 10.02
CA GLY A 441 -0.69 10.50 10.74
C GLY A 441 0.84 10.48 10.59
N LYS A 442 1.48 9.30 10.60
CA LYS A 442 2.96 9.22 10.52
C LYS A 442 3.54 9.78 9.23
N TYR A 443 2.74 9.84 8.16
CA TYR A 443 3.19 10.26 6.83
C TYR A 443 3.09 11.78 6.61
N LEU A 444 2.58 12.54 7.58
CA LEU A 444 2.29 13.96 7.41
C LEU A 444 3.54 14.83 7.60
N PHE A 445 4.33 14.53 8.64
CA PHE A 445 5.46 15.35 9.05
C PHE A 445 6.69 14.51 9.38
N THR A 446 7.86 15.05 9.07
CA THR A 446 9.13 14.58 9.67
C THR A 446 9.92 15.75 10.20
N HIS A 447 10.89 15.45 11.06
CA HIS A 447 11.73 16.48 11.64
C HIS A 447 13.19 16.02 11.82
N THR A 448 14.07 17.01 11.95
CA THR A 448 15.44 16.87 12.45
C THR A 448 15.74 18.10 13.32
N PRO A 449 16.85 18.16 14.07
CA PRO A 449 17.22 19.40 14.76
C PRO A 449 17.27 20.57 13.77
N GLY A 450 16.52 21.64 14.03
CA GLY A 450 16.48 22.83 13.16
C GLY A 450 15.51 22.78 11.98
N LYS A 451 14.86 21.65 11.67
CA LYS A 451 14.10 21.48 10.42
C LYS A 451 12.84 20.63 10.58
N ILE A 452 11.76 21.05 9.95
CA ILE A 452 10.48 20.34 9.88
C ILE A 452 10.07 20.24 8.41
N TRP A 453 9.60 19.08 7.97
CA TRP A 453 9.03 18.87 6.64
C TRP A 453 7.53 18.61 6.75
N VAL A 454 6.76 19.29 5.91
CA VAL A 454 5.33 19.02 5.68
C VAL A 454 5.22 18.23 4.38
N HIS A 455 4.88 16.95 4.51
CA HIS A 455 4.80 16.01 3.39
C HIS A 455 3.37 15.91 2.84
N GLN A 456 2.36 15.84 3.71
CA GLN A 456 0.97 15.70 3.29
C GLN A 456 0.12 16.81 3.90
N TYR A 457 -0.75 17.40 3.10
CA TYR A 457 -1.62 18.52 3.49
C TYR A 457 -2.97 18.00 3.97
N ILE A 458 -2.94 17.24 5.07
CA ILE A 458 -4.11 16.67 5.74
C ILE A 458 -4.31 17.41 7.06
N GLY A 459 -5.52 17.94 7.30
CA GLY A 459 -5.85 18.66 8.53
C GLY A 459 -5.43 17.87 9.77
N SER A 460 -4.65 18.47 10.64
CA SER A 460 -4.02 17.77 11.75
C SER A 460 -3.48 18.69 12.84
N GLN A 461 -3.22 18.11 14.01
CA GLN A 461 -2.54 18.75 15.12
C GLN A 461 -1.42 17.85 15.62
N VAL A 462 -0.24 18.42 15.86
CA VAL A 462 0.94 17.69 16.33
C VAL A 462 1.79 18.53 17.27
N SER A 463 2.37 17.89 18.28
CA SER A 463 3.46 18.45 19.08
C SER A 463 4.77 17.80 18.67
N ILE A 464 5.69 18.59 18.12
CA ILE A 464 6.96 18.13 17.59
C ILE A 464 8.02 18.19 18.70
N PRO A 465 8.76 17.09 18.95
CA PRO A 465 9.83 17.08 19.94
C PRO A 465 11.04 17.87 19.41
N PHE A 466 11.07 19.15 19.78
CA PHE A 466 12.15 20.09 19.49
C PHE A 466 12.81 20.56 20.80
N LYS A 467 13.84 21.43 20.76
CA LYS A 467 14.54 21.91 21.98
C LYS A 467 13.56 22.54 23.00
N HIS A 468 12.52 23.19 22.49
CA HIS A 468 11.31 23.56 23.20
C HIS A 468 10.14 22.94 22.45
N PRO A 469 9.11 22.37 23.11
CA PRO A 469 7.95 21.80 22.43
C PRO A 469 7.37 22.79 21.42
N LEU A 470 7.09 22.30 20.20
CA LEU A 470 6.57 23.10 19.09
C LEU A 470 5.27 22.48 18.61
N GLY A 471 4.17 23.21 18.72
CA GLY A 471 2.87 22.78 18.21
C GLY A 471 2.66 23.25 16.77
N LEU A 472 2.17 22.36 15.91
CA LEU A 472 1.61 22.71 14.60
C LEU A 472 0.14 22.32 14.56
N GLN A 473 -0.70 23.25 14.12
CA GLN A 473 -2.09 22.99 13.78
C GLN A 473 -2.30 23.32 12.30
N MET A 474 -2.71 22.34 11.51
CA MET A 474 -2.95 22.46 10.08
C MET A 474 -4.43 22.24 9.79
N THR A 475 -5.05 23.11 9.01
CA THR A 475 -6.35 22.85 8.35
C THR A 475 -6.15 22.81 6.85
N SER A 476 -6.97 22.01 6.16
CA SER A 476 -6.85 21.75 4.74
C SER A 476 -8.23 21.60 4.12
N THR A 477 -8.41 22.16 2.93
CA THR A 477 -9.60 21.93 2.09
C THR A 477 -9.39 20.85 1.04
N LEU A 478 -8.22 20.19 1.03
CA LEU A 478 -7.97 19.08 0.10
C LEU A 478 -8.89 17.89 0.40
N PRO A 479 -9.23 17.08 -0.61
CA PRO A 479 -8.79 17.18 -2.00
C PRO A 479 -9.69 18.05 -2.88
N TRP A 480 -10.59 18.86 -2.31
CA TRP A 480 -11.60 19.60 -3.06
C TRP A 480 -11.15 21.00 -3.44
N GLU A 481 -10.48 21.70 -2.54
CA GLU A 481 -9.88 23.03 -2.81
C GLU A 481 -8.45 23.09 -2.26
N GLY A 482 -7.69 24.08 -2.70
CA GLY A 482 -6.25 24.17 -2.50
C GLY A 482 -5.79 25.00 -1.30
N ASP A 483 -6.69 25.32 -0.35
CA ASP A 483 -6.42 26.21 0.77
C ASP A 483 -5.97 25.45 2.01
N ILE A 484 -4.77 25.79 2.49
CA ILE A 484 -4.13 25.21 3.68
C ILE A 484 -3.81 26.35 4.65
N ASN A 485 -4.11 26.14 5.93
CA ASN A 485 -3.69 27.04 7.00
C ASN A 485 -2.82 26.29 7.99
N ILE A 486 -1.70 26.88 8.39
CA ILE A 486 -0.81 26.31 9.41
C ILE A 486 -0.58 27.35 10.51
N HIS A 487 -1.02 27.04 11.73
CA HIS A 487 -0.71 27.82 12.92
C HIS A 487 0.44 27.18 13.69
N ILE A 488 1.38 28.02 14.12
CA ILE A 488 2.56 27.61 14.88
C ILE A 488 2.41 28.07 16.32
N HIS A 489 2.48 27.11 17.24
CA HIS A 489 2.41 27.35 18.68
C HIS A 489 3.79 27.13 19.30
N LEU A 490 4.31 28.16 19.97
CA LEU A 490 5.64 28.17 20.57
C LEU A 490 5.61 28.76 21.97
N GLU A 491 6.33 28.13 22.90
CA GLU A 491 6.60 28.72 24.21
C GLU A 491 7.65 29.85 24.12
N LYS A 492 8.58 29.71 23.19
CA LYS A 492 9.68 30.64 22.95
C LYS A 492 9.93 30.82 21.46
N GLN A 493 10.29 32.03 21.08
CA GLN A 493 10.76 32.33 19.74
C GLN A 493 11.90 31.38 19.36
N THR A 494 11.81 30.75 18.19
CA THR A 494 12.68 29.64 17.80
C THR A 494 13.06 29.74 16.32
N ASP A 495 14.35 29.57 16.04
CA ASP A 495 14.86 29.47 14.67
C ASP A 495 14.69 28.04 14.13
N PHE A 496 13.98 27.89 13.02
CA PHE A 496 13.94 26.63 12.27
C PHE A 496 13.54 26.86 10.81
N THR A 497 13.82 25.87 9.97
CA THR A 497 13.36 25.83 8.58
C THR A 497 12.14 24.93 8.48
N LEU A 498 11.05 25.47 7.93
CA LEU A 498 9.88 24.69 7.51
C LEU A 498 9.99 24.38 6.01
N TYR A 499 10.06 23.11 5.66
CA TYR A 499 10.07 22.64 4.28
C TYR A 499 8.66 22.26 3.87
N LEU A 500 8.07 23.02 2.95
CA LEU A 500 6.74 22.76 2.41
C LEU A 500 6.85 22.03 1.09
N ARG A 501 6.14 20.90 0.92
CA ARG A 501 6.08 20.22 -0.38
C ARG A 501 5.30 21.09 -1.36
N ILE A 502 5.89 21.45 -2.49
CA ILE A 502 5.17 21.99 -3.64
C ILE A 502 4.79 20.80 -4.54
N PRO A 503 3.50 20.44 -4.64
CA PRO A 503 3.07 19.26 -5.36
C PRO A 503 3.34 19.36 -6.87
N SER A 504 3.54 18.22 -7.54
CA SER A 504 3.76 18.20 -9.00
C SER A 504 2.53 18.63 -9.82
N TRP A 505 1.35 18.59 -9.20
CA TRP A 505 0.08 18.94 -9.82
C TRP A 505 -0.32 20.41 -9.63
N SER A 506 0.32 21.15 -8.74
CA SER A 506 -0.12 22.51 -8.43
C SER A 506 0.19 23.46 -9.60
N GLY A 507 -0.74 24.37 -9.88
CA GLY A 507 -0.45 25.56 -10.66
C GLY A 507 0.38 26.57 -9.86
N PRO A 508 0.22 27.89 -10.09
CA PRO A 508 0.78 28.90 -9.22
C PRO A 508 0.43 28.67 -7.74
N VAL A 509 1.40 28.90 -6.87
CA VAL A 509 1.23 28.77 -5.41
C VAL A 509 1.43 30.13 -4.77
N SER A 510 0.52 30.51 -3.88
CA SER A 510 0.65 31.69 -3.04
C SER A 510 0.86 31.27 -1.59
N ILE A 511 1.81 31.90 -0.91
CA ILE A 511 2.04 31.69 0.52
C ILE A 511 2.05 33.08 1.18
N ASN A 512 1.21 33.27 2.19
CA ASN A 512 1.26 34.43 3.06
C ASN A 512 1.66 33.97 4.47
N ILE A 513 2.51 34.75 5.12
CA ILE A 513 2.90 34.54 6.50
C ILE A 513 2.57 35.82 7.27
N ASN A 514 1.63 35.73 8.21
CA ASN A 514 1.10 36.89 8.94
C ASN A 514 0.65 38.04 8.00
N ASN A 515 -0.09 37.70 6.94
CA ASN A 515 -0.55 38.61 5.89
C ASN A 515 0.55 39.22 4.99
N VAL A 516 1.79 38.72 5.06
CA VAL A 516 2.89 39.14 4.18
C VAL A 516 3.17 38.04 3.17
N ASN A 517 3.12 38.39 1.87
CA ASN A 517 3.44 37.46 0.80
C ASN A 517 4.88 36.96 0.92
N TRP A 518 5.05 35.65 0.91
CA TRP A 518 6.35 34.99 0.94
C TRP A 518 6.84 34.75 -0.49
N PRO A 519 8.10 35.12 -0.81
CA PRO A 519 8.64 34.91 -2.14
C PRO A 519 8.77 33.40 -2.45
N MET A 520 8.37 33.01 -3.65
CA MET A 520 8.50 31.64 -4.15
C MET A 520 9.90 31.34 -4.72
N ASP A 521 10.92 32.03 -4.21
CA ASP A 521 12.30 31.86 -4.64
C ASP A 521 12.81 30.45 -4.26
N GLY A 522 13.51 29.80 -5.20
CA GLY A 522 14.03 28.44 -4.99
C GLY A 522 13.13 27.32 -5.50
N CYS A 523 11.94 27.62 -6.02
CA CYS A 523 11.16 26.68 -6.83
C CYS A 523 11.59 26.78 -8.30
N ALA A 524 12.23 25.73 -8.81
CA ALA A 524 12.60 25.68 -10.23
C ALA A 524 11.36 25.38 -11.09
N PRO A 525 11.20 25.99 -12.28
CA PRO A 525 10.12 25.67 -13.21
C PRO A 525 10.09 24.17 -13.50
N HIS A 526 8.89 23.57 -13.49
CA HIS A 526 8.73 22.15 -13.76
C HIS A 526 9.26 21.80 -15.16
N GLN A 527 10.25 20.89 -15.23
CA GLN A 527 10.59 20.21 -16.48
C GLN A 527 9.78 18.92 -16.55
N ASN A 528 8.65 18.97 -17.26
CA ASN A 528 7.85 17.78 -17.50
C ASN A 528 8.56 16.87 -18.50
N ASN A 529 9.04 15.72 -18.02
CA ASN A 529 9.45 14.64 -18.89
C ASN A 529 8.23 13.79 -19.24
N THR A 530 8.15 13.32 -20.49
CA THR A 530 7.08 12.41 -20.89
C THR A 530 7.25 11.05 -20.20
N THR A 531 6.33 10.72 -19.28
CA THR A 531 6.21 9.36 -18.73
C THR A 531 5.21 8.54 -19.52
N ALA A 532 5.18 7.22 -19.29
CA ALA A 532 4.25 6.32 -19.96
C ALA A 532 2.78 6.73 -19.73
N SER A 533 2.42 7.20 -18.53
CA SER A 533 1.06 7.62 -18.18
C SER A 533 0.77 9.10 -18.43
N GLY A 534 1.81 9.92 -18.63
CA GLY A 534 1.70 11.38 -18.76
C GLY A 534 1.77 12.14 -17.42
N TYR A 535 1.76 11.45 -16.29
CA TYR A 535 1.96 12.04 -14.95
C TYR A 535 3.42 11.88 -14.50
N ASP A 536 4.02 12.95 -13.96
CA ASP A 536 5.42 12.95 -13.49
C ASP A 536 5.57 13.55 -12.07
N PRO A 537 5.67 12.72 -11.00
CA PRO A 537 5.87 13.21 -9.64
C PRO A 537 7.26 13.83 -9.41
N ARG A 538 8.22 13.65 -10.32
CA ARG A 538 9.61 14.15 -10.15
C ARG A 538 9.72 15.66 -10.16
N THR A 539 8.67 16.34 -10.60
CA THR A 539 8.64 17.79 -10.68
C THR A 539 8.29 18.45 -9.35
N ALA A 540 7.84 17.68 -8.35
CA ALA A 540 7.58 18.15 -6.99
C ALA A 540 8.88 18.54 -6.26
N GLN A 541 8.81 19.56 -5.41
CA GLN A 541 9.98 20.14 -4.73
C GLN A 541 9.63 20.48 -3.26
N TYR A 542 10.64 20.66 -2.42
CA TYR A 542 10.45 21.28 -1.10
C TYR A 542 10.87 22.74 -1.15
N LEU A 543 9.97 23.65 -0.76
CA LEU A 543 10.28 25.06 -0.54
C LEU A 543 10.75 25.26 0.91
N PRO A 544 12.00 25.67 1.16
CA PRO A 544 12.48 26.00 2.50
C PRO A 544 12.03 27.41 2.94
N ILE A 545 11.34 27.48 4.07
CA ILE A 545 11.01 28.74 4.76
C ILE A 545 11.86 28.81 6.02
N GLN A 546 13.01 29.49 5.94
CA GLN A 546 13.89 29.70 7.08
C GLN A 546 13.61 31.06 7.70
N ARG A 547 13.17 31.06 8.96
CA ARG A 547 12.96 32.28 9.73
C ARG A 547 13.05 32.00 11.23
N THR A 548 13.06 33.08 11.99
CA THR A 548 12.75 33.05 13.40
C THR A 548 11.23 33.06 13.57
N TRP A 549 10.69 31.95 14.07
CA TRP A 549 9.26 31.78 14.29
C TRP A 549 8.85 32.22 15.69
N GLN A 550 7.67 32.80 15.80
CA GLN A 550 7.04 33.30 17.02
C GLN A 550 5.72 32.58 17.26
N ASN A 551 5.24 32.62 18.51
CA ASN A 551 3.95 32.05 18.85
C ASN A 551 2.84 32.73 18.04
N ASN A 552 1.90 31.94 17.53
CA ASN A 552 0.79 32.37 16.68
C ASN A 552 1.18 32.88 15.29
N ASP A 553 2.41 32.62 14.83
CA ASP A 553 2.71 32.75 13.41
C ASP A 553 1.72 31.87 12.61
N HIS A 554 1.17 32.46 11.55
CA HIS A 554 0.15 31.84 10.71
C HIS A 554 0.59 31.86 9.26
N LEU A 555 0.57 30.69 8.63
CA LEU A 555 0.81 30.51 7.21
C LEU A 555 -0.50 30.21 6.52
N GLU A 556 -0.77 30.93 5.44
CA GLU A 556 -1.86 30.68 4.51
C GLU A 556 -1.23 30.26 3.18
N ILE A 557 -1.57 29.07 2.70
CA ILE A 557 -1.06 28.52 1.45
C ILE A 557 -2.26 28.27 0.54
N THR A 558 -2.22 28.80 -0.67
CA THR A 558 -3.21 28.51 -1.71
C THR A 558 -2.49 27.84 -2.88
N PHE A 559 -2.83 26.58 -3.14
CA PHE A 559 -2.44 25.86 -4.34
C PHE A 559 -3.49 26.08 -5.43
N ASP A 560 -3.09 26.62 -6.58
CA ASP A 560 -3.94 26.56 -7.77
C ASP A 560 -4.15 25.08 -8.16
N MET A 561 -5.41 24.71 -8.41
CA MET A 561 -5.85 23.35 -8.73
C MET A 561 -6.48 23.32 -10.13
N PRO A 562 -5.68 23.50 -11.21
CA PRO A 562 -6.20 23.44 -12.56
C PRO A 562 -6.65 22.03 -12.93
N ILE A 563 -7.53 21.94 -13.93
CA ILE A 563 -7.79 20.67 -14.61
C ILE A 563 -6.56 20.34 -15.47
N LEU A 564 -5.86 19.26 -15.13
CA LEU A 564 -4.67 18.81 -15.82
C LEU A 564 -4.98 17.69 -16.81
N ILE A 565 -4.45 17.83 -18.02
CA ILE A 565 -4.52 16.81 -19.08
C ILE A 565 -3.23 16.00 -19.06
N HIS A 566 -3.36 14.68 -18.87
CA HIS A 566 -2.26 13.72 -18.94
C HIS A 566 -2.29 13.03 -20.30
N THR A 567 -1.28 13.28 -21.13
CA THR A 567 -1.13 12.60 -22.43
C THR A 567 -0.18 11.42 -22.27
N PRO A 568 -0.65 10.16 -22.39
CA PRO A 568 0.21 8.99 -22.33
C PRO A 568 1.26 8.98 -23.44
N HIS A 569 2.42 8.40 -23.16
CA HIS A 569 3.45 8.23 -24.19
C HIS A 569 2.88 7.39 -25.36
N PRO A 570 3.14 7.76 -26.64
CA PRO A 570 2.68 7.00 -27.83
C PRO A 570 3.06 5.51 -27.92
N ARG A 571 3.97 5.04 -27.04
CA ARG A 571 4.38 3.63 -26.94
C ARG A 571 3.36 2.79 -26.16
N VAL A 572 2.54 3.43 -25.33
CA VAL A 572 1.35 2.82 -24.71
C VAL A 572 0.25 2.76 -25.77
N LYS A 573 0.24 1.68 -26.56
CA LYS A 573 -0.58 1.58 -27.78
C LYS A 573 -2.09 1.69 -27.51
N SER A 574 -2.54 1.13 -26.39
CA SER A 574 -3.95 1.08 -25.97
C SER A 574 -4.56 2.45 -25.64
N THR A 575 -3.74 3.46 -25.36
CA THR A 575 -4.17 4.82 -25.01
C THR A 575 -3.80 5.85 -26.08
N ARG A 576 -3.45 5.42 -27.30
CA ARG A 576 -3.16 6.34 -28.40
C ARG A 576 -4.40 7.16 -28.75
N GLY A 577 -4.24 8.48 -28.84
CA GLY A 577 -5.36 9.41 -29.09
C GLY A 577 -6.29 9.57 -27.89
N LYS A 578 -5.90 9.09 -26.70
CA LYS A 578 -6.65 9.25 -25.46
C LYS A 578 -5.88 10.13 -24.48
N ILE A 579 -6.61 10.77 -23.57
CA ILE A 579 -6.06 11.50 -22.43
C ILE A 579 -6.67 10.99 -21.13
N ALA A 580 -5.95 11.17 -20.03
CA ALA A 580 -6.53 11.10 -18.68
C ALA A 580 -6.57 12.51 -18.07
N ILE A 581 -7.45 12.71 -17.10
CA ILE A 581 -7.67 14.01 -16.48
C ILE A 581 -7.46 13.90 -14.97
N SER A 582 -6.84 14.92 -14.37
CA SER A 582 -6.79 15.08 -12.92
C SER A 582 -7.11 16.52 -12.52
N ARG A 583 -7.53 16.71 -11.27
CA ARG A 583 -7.54 18.01 -10.59
C ARG A 583 -7.00 17.82 -9.19
N GLY A 584 -5.98 18.59 -8.82
CA GLY A 584 -5.27 18.34 -7.58
C GLY A 584 -4.65 16.93 -7.53
N PRO A 585 -4.73 16.24 -6.39
CA PRO A 585 -4.24 14.87 -6.28
C PRO A 585 -5.15 13.83 -6.94
N LEU A 586 -6.38 14.19 -7.35
CA LEU A 586 -7.40 13.24 -7.82
C LEU A 586 -7.37 13.04 -9.34
N VAL A 587 -7.27 11.79 -9.77
CA VAL A 587 -7.55 11.33 -11.14
C VAL A 587 -9.06 11.17 -11.30
N TYR A 588 -9.57 11.43 -12.50
CA TYR A 588 -10.99 11.36 -12.82
C TYR A 588 -11.30 10.26 -13.83
N CYS A 589 -12.55 9.77 -13.82
CA CYS A 589 -13.07 8.79 -14.78
C CYS A 589 -14.51 9.12 -15.21
N LEU A 590 -14.90 8.61 -16.37
CA LEU A 590 -16.31 8.49 -16.75
C LEU A 590 -16.86 7.18 -16.20
N GLU A 591 -18.05 7.22 -15.60
CA GLU A 591 -18.83 6.05 -15.19
C GLU A 591 -20.20 6.07 -15.87
N GLY A 592 -20.72 4.90 -16.25
CA GLY A 592 -21.93 4.79 -17.07
C GLY A 592 -23.18 5.40 -16.45
N HIS A 593 -23.26 5.46 -15.11
CA HIS A 593 -24.37 6.11 -14.40
C HIS A 593 -24.49 7.60 -14.67
N ASP A 594 -23.37 8.30 -14.88
CA ASP A 594 -23.36 9.75 -15.11
C ASP A 594 -23.31 10.11 -16.60
N ASN A 595 -23.20 9.09 -17.47
CA ASN A 595 -23.07 9.25 -18.92
C ASN A 595 -23.99 8.24 -19.65
N PRO A 596 -25.31 8.29 -19.40
CA PRO A 596 -26.26 7.29 -19.90
C PRO A 596 -26.34 7.28 -21.43
N GLY A 597 -26.40 6.10 -22.03
CA GLY A 597 -26.51 5.91 -23.48
C GLY A 597 -25.21 6.15 -24.25
N MET A 598 -24.10 6.44 -23.57
CA MET A 598 -22.79 6.62 -24.19
C MET A 598 -21.96 5.33 -24.15
N ASP A 599 -21.28 5.04 -25.24
CA ASP A 599 -20.21 4.04 -25.27
C ASP A 599 -18.90 4.66 -24.79
N LEU A 600 -18.52 4.36 -23.54
CA LEU A 600 -17.36 4.97 -22.90
C LEU A 600 -16.01 4.58 -23.55
N ASP A 601 -15.95 3.51 -24.35
CA ASP A 601 -14.72 3.14 -25.05
C ASP A 601 -14.40 4.06 -26.22
N THR A 602 -15.44 4.58 -26.87
CA THR A 602 -15.38 5.34 -28.12
C THR A 602 -15.79 6.80 -27.97
N VAL A 603 -16.38 7.18 -26.82
CA VAL A 603 -16.74 8.57 -26.52
C VAL A 603 -15.53 9.49 -26.65
N THR A 604 -15.78 10.66 -27.25
CA THR A 604 -14.79 11.71 -27.43
C THR A 604 -15.07 12.86 -26.47
N LEU A 605 -14.04 13.61 -26.10
CA LEU A 605 -14.13 14.77 -25.23
C LEU A 605 -13.59 15.99 -25.97
N GLN A 606 -14.23 17.14 -25.79
CA GLN A 606 -13.67 18.46 -26.10
C GLN A 606 -13.02 19.05 -24.85
N PRO A 607 -11.69 18.98 -24.66
CA PRO A 607 -11.07 19.35 -23.37
C PRO A 607 -11.28 20.81 -22.98
N ALA A 608 -11.46 21.71 -23.96
CA ALA A 608 -11.72 23.13 -23.73
C ALA A 608 -13.07 23.41 -23.05
N THR A 609 -13.96 22.43 -22.96
CA THR A 609 -15.28 22.55 -22.32
C THR A 609 -15.27 22.14 -20.84
N LEU A 610 -14.14 21.64 -20.34
CA LEU A 610 -14.04 21.13 -18.97
C LEU A 610 -14.20 22.25 -17.94
N THR A 611 -15.10 22.04 -17.00
CA THR A 611 -15.35 22.91 -15.84
C THR A 611 -15.54 22.06 -14.59
N THR A 612 -15.41 22.68 -13.42
CA THR A 612 -15.55 22.02 -12.11
C THR A 612 -16.90 22.34 -11.49
N GLU A 613 -17.54 21.36 -10.88
CA GLU A 613 -18.80 21.54 -10.13
C GLU A 613 -18.80 20.64 -8.90
N PHE A 614 -18.91 21.24 -7.71
CA PHE A 614 -19.08 20.50 -6.46
C PHE A 614 -20.52 20.04 -6.31
N ASP A 615 -20.73 18.73 -6.28
CA ASP A 615 -22.04 18.10 -6.14
C ASP A 615 -22.13 17.48 -4.73
N SER A 616 -22.88 18.14 -3.83
CA SER A 616 -23.01 17.74 -2.42
C SER A 616 -23.80 16.44 -2.22
N GLU A 617 -24.64 16.04 -3.18
CA GLU A 617 -25.51 14.88 -3.05
C GLU A 617 -24.88 13.62 -3.68
N LYS A 618 -24.15 13.80 -4.78
CA LYS A 618 -23.54 12.69 -5.51
C LYS A 618 -22.43 12.05 -4.69
N LEU A 619 -22.60 10.76 -4.40
CA LEU A 619 -21.61 9.91 -3.74
C LEU A 619 -21.05 10.56 -2.46
N GLY A 620 -21.91 11.22 -1.68
CA GLY A 620 -21.54 11.80 -0.39
C GLY A 620 -20.72 13.10 -0.48
N GLY A 621 -20.81 13.83 -1.59
CA GLY A 621 -20.14 15.13 -1.77
C GLY A 621 -18.82 14.99 -2.51
N ILE A 622 -18.80 15.32 -3.79
CA ILE A 622 -17.60 15.24 -4.64
C ILE A 622 -17.48 16.44 -5.58
N MET A 623 -16.23 16.82 -5.89
CA MET A 623 -15.95 17.69 -7.03
C MET A 623 -16.05 16.88 -8.32
N THR A 624 -17.02 17.18 -9.18
CA THR A 624 -17.17 16.60 -10.52
C THR A 624 -16.52 17.48 -11.58
N LEU A 625 -16.16 16.90 -12.73
CA LEU A 625 -15.81 17.67 -13.92
C LEU A 625 -16.92 17.53 -14.96
N LYS A 626 -17.41 18.67 -15.47
CA LYS A 626 -18.40 18.74 -16.55
C LYS A 626 -17.69 19.09 -17.85
N GLY A 627 -18.05 18.44 -18.94
CA GLY A 627 -17.59 18.78 -20.29
C GLY A 627 -18.59 18.33 -21.34
N SER A 628 -18.20 18.36 -22.60
CA SER A 628 -19.01 17.80 -23.69
C SER A 628 -18.17 17.01 -24.69
N ASN A 629 -18.83 16.08 -25.38
CA ASN A 629 -18.25 15.41 -26.54
C ASN A 629 -18.27 16.31 -27.79
N HIS A 630 -17.69 15.85 -28.91
CA HIS A 630 -17.70 16.63 -30.16
C HIS A 630 -19.07 16.84 -30.81
N GLN A 631 -20.10 16.14 -30.34
CA GLN A 631 -21.50 16.31 -30.77
C GLN A 631 -22.28 17.27 -29.86
N GLY A 632 -21.65 17.83 -28.82
CA GLY A 632 -22.28 18.70 -27.83
C GLY A 632 -23.04 17.98 -26.72
N ASN A 633 -22.98 16.64 -26.65
CA ASN A 633 -23.60 15.90 -25.54
C ASN A 633 -22.76 16.05 -24.27
N PRO A 634 -23.40 16.27 -23.09
CA PRO A 634 -22.69 16.49 -21.84
C PRO A 634 -21.99 15.22 -21.35
N LEU A 635 -20.81 15.40 -20.76
CA LEU A 635 -20.02 14.39 -20.08
C LEU A 635 -19.84 14.80 -18.62
N THR A 636 -19.99 13.83 -17.71
CA THR A 636 -19.69 14.02 -16.29
C THR A 636 -18.61 13.04 -15.85
N PHE A 637 -17.53 13.59 -15.32
CA PHE A 637 -16.46 12.83 -14.69
C PHE A 637 -16.59 12.88 -13.18
N ILE A 638 -16.33 11.75 -12.54
CA ILE A 638 -16.21 11.62 -11.08
C ILE A 638 -14.76 11.27 -10.72
N PRO A 639 -14.31 11.54 -9.49
CA PRO A 639 -12.99 11.09 -9.06
C PRO A 639 -12.89 9.56 -9.13
N TYR A 640 -11.77 9.06 -9.66
CA TYR A 640 -11.53 7.64 -9.91
C TYR A 640 -11.82 6.79 -8.69
N ALA A 641 -11.36 7.19 -7.50
CA ALA A 641 -11.55 6.38 -6.29
C ALA A 641 -13.02 6.14 -5.88
N TRP A 642 -13.98 6.88 -6.45
CA TRP A 642 -15.41 6.75 -6.16
C TRP A 642 -16.17 5.85 -7.12
N TRP A 643 -15.56 5.43 -8.24
CA TRP A 643 -16.18 4.48 -9.17
C TRP A 643 -16.59 3.17 -8.46
N ALA A 644 -17.52 2.40 -9.02
CA ALA A 644 -17.99 1.10 -8.51
C ALA A 644 -18.60 1.12 -7.09
N ASN A 645 -19.05 2.30 -6.60
CA ASN A 645 -19.84 2.43 -5.36
C ASN A 645 -21.36 2.38 -5.62
N ARG A 646 -21.75 2.25 -6.89
CA ARG A 646 -23.14 2.11 -7.35
C ARG A 646 -23.34 0.71 -7.95
N SER A 647 -24.46 0.46 -8.61
CA SER A 647 -24.65 -0.77 -9.38
C SER A 647 -23.55 -0.94 -10.45
N ILE A 648 -23.43 -2.12 -11.03
CA ILE A 648 -22.39 -2.38 -12.06
C ILE A 648 -22.64 -1.49 -13.29
N SER A 649 -21.61 -0.77 -13.76
CA SER A 649 -21.63 -0.01 -15.01
C SER A 649 -20.24 0.12 -15.64
N PRO A 650 -20.15 0.44 -16.95
CA PRO A 650 -18.87 0.69 -17.61
C PRO A 650 -18.13 1.87 -16.99
N MET A 651 -16.80 1.86 -17.07
CA MET A 651 -15.95 2.96 -16.59
C MET A 651 -14.72 3.12 -17.47
N THR A 652 -14.23 4.35 -17.69
CA THR A 652 -12.91 4.60 -18.27
C THR A 652 -12.22 5.82 -17.65
N VAL A 653 -10.92 5.71 -17.42
CA VAL A 653 -10.03 6.83 -17.06
C VAL A 653 -9.48 7.53 -18.30
N TYR A 654 -9.27 6.78 -19.40
CA TYR A 654 -8.70 7.32 -20.64
C TYR A 654 -9.80 7.54 -21.68
N VAL A 655 -9.99 8.80 -22.09
CA VAL A 655 -11.05 9.24 -23.00
C VAL A 655 -10.45 9.74 -24.31
N ASN A 656 -11.12 9.48 -25.44
CA ASN A 656 -10.67 9.94 -26.76
C ASN A 656 -10.80 11.47 -26.87
N VAL A 657 -9.92 12.12 -27.64
CA VAL A 657 -9.98 13.58 -27.91
C VAL A 657 -10.05 13.91 -29.38
#